data_AF-A0A165XU53-F1
#
_entry.id   AF-A0A165XU53-F1
#
_cell.length_a   1.000
_cell.length_b   1.000
_cell.length_c   1.000
_cell.angle_alpha   90.00
_cell.angle_beta   90.00
_cell.angle_gamma   90.00
#
_symmetry.space_group_name_H-M   'P 1'
#
loop_
_entity.id
_entity.type
_entity.pdbx_description
1 polymer ?
#
loop_
_entity_poly.entity_id
_entity_poly.type
_entity_poly.pdbx_seq_one_letter_code
_entity_poly.pdbx_strand_id
1 'polypeptide(L)'
;MADSLQEYAPPDFFRVLEGTPITPVGGGAPDQAHNERMFAMANFIYAALDKHSVDWTDYTSASSPYRPVSASSHSLNAPDAHIPSYILADGRANGGIPDERLAEGVRAALPSVQDVFARPSAALPEMGLWSCLECGHTIDPWNLTLDETVILAAYLGVGPDSGVVVDDEGRFRLDTSNVWLFMRNVDCLGWTHFAGHLATECITFWFPSPVSQYKSGPGLWWDESRLATRQAFHPLLLEIEATERTAEFNFRRWKFKKMLMFAHKGLDAARFELTRWRREALAQRHALVRTMFEGGRGIIDTGRALVHHMDQEHTDPVRLRWQGADLALRHIARVEEPPRHPDDARVEAHVPQKNQKNRHAVNIPSKLPLVAYDVHVPAFVRETKTSSFVVTDIRQFSTPLVRRPSDYVTGNADVWICAHPPCMYAIDQTGLTRAQYNILQRATVGTATPFATELDGAIVVIPQHFREVVDIVALAHYEATHLAHMAIRHILHGQRLDGRGQILYHWEPVDMAGLLLEGSVRGSQARYNEERCRANMQRALAYEARTWAAEEIHDVRKEEYDLRAQLRKWHSGYIRRENGRMLHLNVDSVDSLFNTRPAKFAGRSATSRIVLQPTEALFHLQRMYLGFNDDSVAAAEARQRRRVAAEEQQLFWSEGDGAERTIQRRQGLNL
;
A
#
# COMPACT_ATOMS: atom_id res chain seq x y z
N MET A 1 41.10 30.77 -11.34
CA MET A 1 41.68 29.91 -12.40
C MET A 1 42.36 28.76 -11.69
N ALA A 2 42.11 27.52 -12.10
CA ALA A 2 42.67 26.38 -11.39
C ALA A 2 43.95 25.97 -12.10
N ASP A 3 45.11 26.28 -11.50
CA ASP A 3 46.45 26.04 -12.05
C ASP A 3 46.56 24.61 -12.61
N SER A 4 47.14 24.51 -13.80
CA SER A 4 47.33 23.22 -14.48
C SER A 4 48.36 22.40 -13.70
N LEU A 5 48.17 21.07 -13.62
CA LEU A 5 49.17 20.14 -13.08
C LEU A 5 50.55 20.33 -13.75
N GLN A 6 50.55 20.82 -15.00
CA GLN A 6 51.75 21.15 -15.78
C GLN A 6 52.62 22.24 -15.17
N GLU A 7 52.06 23.12 -14.36
CA GLU A 7 52.78 24.29 -13.84
C GLU A 7 53.69 23.95 -12.66
N TYR A 8 53.40 22.86 -11.94
CA TYR A 8 54.10 22.50 -10.70
C TYR A 8 54.56 21.05 -10.63
N ALA A 9 54.18 20.18 -11.58
CA ALA A 9 54.71 18.82 -11.64
C ALA A 9 56.15 18.79 -12.18
N PRO A 10 57.00 17.85 -11.75
CA PRO A 10 58.33 17.66 -12.31
C PRO A 10 58.26 17.42 -13.84
N PRO A 11 59.24 17.90 -14.64
CA PRO A 11 59.23 17.75 -16.10
C PRO A 11 59.18 16.28 -16.55
N ASP A 12 59.74 15.39 -15.73
CA ASP A 12 59.72 13.95 -15.93
C ASP A 12 58.33 13.32 -15.80
N PHE A 13 57.37 13.98 -15.13
CA PHE A 13 56.02 13.47 -14.92
C PHE A 13 55.24 13.24 -16.22
N PHE A 14 55.25 14.21 -17.13
CA PHE A 14 54.54 14.10 -18.41
C PHE A 14 55.25 13.16 -19.37
N ARG A 15 56.59 13.15 -19.37
CA ARG A 15 57.38 12.18 -20.14
C ARG A 15 57.03 10.75 -19.76
N VAL A 16 56.87 10.49 -18.46
CA VAL A 16 56.42 9.20 -17.95
C VAL A 16 54.99 8.90 -18.40
N LEU A 17 54.04 9.84 -18.31
CA LEU A 17 52.67 9.63 -18.79
C LEU A 17 52.61 9.28 -20.30
N GLU A 18 53.52 9.83 -21.10
CA GLU A 18 53.67 9.53 -22.53
C GLU A 18 54.33 8.16 -22.79
N GLY A 19 54.73 7.43 -21.74
CA GLY A 19 55.41 6.14 -21.83
C GLY A 19 56.91 6.24 -22.11
N THR A 20 57.50 7.43 -21.96
CA THR A 20 58.93 7.65 -22.20
C THR A 20 59.74 7.25 -20.97
N PRO A 21 60.71 6.32 -21.07
CA PRO A 21 61.52 5.92 -19.93
C PRO A 21 62.44 7.05 -19.46
N ILE A 22 62.57 7.23 -18.14
CA ILE A 22 63.48 8.21 -17.55
C ILE A 22 64.87 7.59 -17.43
N THR A 23 65.87 8.32 -17.94
CA THR A 23 67.27 7.97 -17.80
C THR A 23 67.77 8.36 -16.40
N PRO A 24 68.43 7.47 -15.65
CA PRO A 24 68.97 7.80 -14.33
C PRO A 24 70.03 8.92 -14.44
N VAL A 25 70.09 9.78 -13.40
CA VAL A 25 70.94 10.99 -13.33
C VAL A 25 72.44 10.72 -13.57
N GLY A 26 72.89 9.47 -13.45
CA GLY A 26 74.28 9.05 -13.68
C GLY A 26 74.61 8.51 -15.08
N GLY A 27 73.67 8.51 -16.04
CA GLY A 27 73.88 7.97 -17.38
C GLY A 27 74.00 6.43 -17.38
N GLY A 28 72.86 5.75 -17.45
CA GLY A 28 72.78 4.29 -17.51
C GLY A 28 71.51 3.83 -18.20
N ALA A 29 71.41 2.53 -18.53
CA ALA A 29 70.19 1.98 -19.11
C ALA A 29 69.00 2.18 -18.13
N PRO A 30 67.82 2.58 -18.63
CA PRO A 30 66.64 2.77 -17.78
C PRO A 30 66.26 1.47 -17.07
N ASP A 31 66.11 1.51 -15.75
CA ASP A 31 65.56 0.39 -14.98
C ASP A 31 64.07 0.25 -15.32
N GLN A 32 63.73 -0.85 -15.99
CA GLN A 32 62.37 -1.13 -16.43
C GLN A 32 61.40 -1.19 -15.24
N ALA A 33 61.77 -1.85 -14.15
CA ALA A 33 60.89 -2.02 -12.98
C ALA A 33 60.67 -0.71 -12.23
N HIS A 34 61.62 0.22 -12.29
CA HIS A 34 61.47 1.57 -11.74
C HIS A 34 60.58 2.44 -12.63
N ASN A 35 60.76 2.38 -13.95
CA ASN A 35 59.92 3.10 -14.92
C ASN A 35 58.47 2.63 -14.90
N GLU A 36 58.20 1.33 -14.79
CA GLU A 36 56.85 0.79 -14.62
C GLU A 36 56.16 1.32 -13.36
N ARG A 37 56.91 1.41 -12.24
CA ARG A 37 56.39 1.99 -10.99
C ARG A 37 56.11 3.48 -11.10
N MET A 38 56.99 4.24 -11.76
CA MET A 38 56.75 5.66 -12.03
C MET A 38 55.55 5.86 -12.95
N PHE A 39 55.42 5.04 -13.99
CA PHE A 39 54.29 5.05 -14.91
C PHE A 39 52.97 4.80 -14.19
N ALA A 40 52.90 3.75 -13.37
CA ALA A 40 51.71 3.44 -12.58
C ALA A 40 51.34 4.58 -11.62
N MET A 41 52.32 5.16 -10.92
CA MET A 41 52.08 6.25 -9.97
C MET A 41 51.71 7.57 -10.67
N ALA A 42 52.31 7.87 -11.82
CA ALA A 42 51.97 9.05 -12.61
C ALA A 42 50.52 8.98 -13.12
N ASN A 43 50.12 7.82 -13.66
CA ASN A 43 48.73 7.58 -14.08
C ASN A 43 47.77 7.67 -12.90
N PHE A 44 48.14 7.12 -11.74
CA PHE A 44 47.32 7.23 -10.53
C PHE A 44 47.13 8.69 -10.08
N ILE A 45 48.22 9.47 -10.01
CA ILE A 45 48.17 10.90 -9.65
C ILE A 45 47.29 11.66 -10.65
N TYR A 46 47.49 11.44 -11.95
CA TYR A 46 46.71 12.09 -13.00
C TYR A 46 45.21 11.77 -12.85
N ALA A 47 44.86 10.49 -12.67
CA ALA A 47 43.48 10.06 -12.47
C ALA A 47 42.86 10.59 -11.16
N ALA A 48 43.63 10.64 -10.08
CA ALA A 48 43.16 11.11 -8.77
C ALA A 48 42.88 12.61 -8.72
N LEU A 49 43.52 13.38 -9.61
CA LEU A 49 43.37 14.83 -9.77
C LEU A 49 42.42 15.23 -10.91
N ASP A 50 41.94 14.27 -11.69
CA ASP A 50 41.13 14.54 -12.88
C ASP A 50 39.79 15.19 -12.52
N LYS A 51 39.63 16.43 -13.01
CA LYS A 51 38.42 17.24 -12.86
C LYS A 51 37.28 16.70 -13.73
N HIS A 52 37.58 15.94 -14.79
CA HIS A 52 36.59 15.29 -15.66
C HIS A 52 35.98 14.05 -15.04
N SER A 53 36.49 13.55 -13.91
CA SER A 53 35.84 12.47 -13.16
C SER A 53 34.41 12.82 -12.71
N VAL A 54 34.04 14.10 -12.73
CA VAL A 54 32.67 14.59 -12.53
C VAL A 54 31.70 14.07 -13.59
N ASP A 55 32.17 13.86 -14.83
CA ASP A 55 31.36 13.36 -15.96
C ASP A 55 31.08 11.84 -15.86
N TRP A 56 31.80 11.13 -14.99
CA TRP A 56 31.77 9.66 -14.89
C TRP A 56 30.82 9.14 -13.81
N THR A 57 30.08 10.04 -13.14
CA THR A 57 29.17 9.64 -12.07
C THR A 57 27.84 10.40 -12.13
N ASP A 58 26.75 9.67 -11.94
CA ASP A 58 25.33 10.04 -12.09
C ASP A 58 24.80 11.16 -11.13
N TYR A 59 25.70 11.88 -10.46
CA TYR A 59 25.37 12.86 -9.40
C TYR A 59 25.25 14.31 -9.93
N THR A 60 25.52 14.54 -11.21
CA THR A 60 25.64 15.88 -11.81
C THR A 60 24.33 16.55 -12.21
N SER A 61 23.20 15.84 -12.17
CA SER A 61 21.87 16.46 -12.35
C SER A 61 21.50 17.44 -11.23
N ALA A 62 22.26 17.46 -10.12
CA ALA A 62 22.10 18.41 -9.01
C ALA A 62 23.00 19.65 -9.11
N SER A 63 23.55 19.98 -10.28
CA SER A 63 24.54 21.06 -10.49
C SER A 63 24.02 22.50 -10.38
N SER A 64 22.79 22.73 -9.90
CA SER A 64 22.34 24.09 -9.59
C SER A 64 23.05 24.63 -8.34
N PRO A 65 23.77 25.77 -8.40
CA PRO A 65 24.38 26.43 -7.24
C PRO A 65 23.35 27.00 -6.24
N TYR A 66 22.06 26.93 -6.58
CA TYR A 66 20.97 27.23 -5.68
C TYR A 66 20.21 25.93 -5.39
N ARG A 67 19.99 25.61 -4.11
CA ARG A 67 18.78 24.85 -3.76
C ARG A 67 17.63 25.60 -4.44
N PRO A 68 16.88 25.04 -5.41
CA PRO A 68 15.62 25.64 -5.72
C PRO A 68 14.84 25.60 -4.41
N VAL A 69 14.66 26.77 -3.80
CA VAL A 69 13.57 26.99 -2.87
C VAL A 69 12.33 26.74 -3.73
N SER A 70 11.93 25.48 -3.87
CA SER A 70 10.74 25.15 -4.64
C SER A 70 9.60 25.90 -3.96
N ALA A 71 8.77 26.59 -4.75
CA ALA A 71 7.63 27.35 -4.24
C ALA A 71 6.68 26.50 -3.36
N SER A 72 6.80 25.16 -3.40
CA SER A 72 6.14 24.22 -2.49
C SER A 72 6.65 24.23 -1.04
N SER A 73 7.75 24.90 -0.73
CA SER A 73 8.25 25.09 0.64
C SER A 73 7.44 26.11 1.45
N HIS A 74 6.74 27.03 0.79
CA HIS A 74 5.87 27.99 1.48
C HIS A 74 4.49 27.42 1.83
N SER A 75 4.01 26.38 1.13
CA SER A 75 2.73 25.71 1.43
C SER A 75 2.78 24.83 2.69
N LEU A 76 3.97 24.54 3.24
CA LEU A 76 4.16 23.65 4.39
C LEU A 76 4.39 24.40 5.72
N ASN A 77 4.40 25.74 5.70
CA ASN A 77 4.63 26.57 6.89
C ASN A 77 3.34 27.02 7.59
N ALA A 78 2.15 26.69 7.05
CA ALA A 78 0.94 26.81 7.86
C ALA A 78 1.03 25.74 8.97
N PRO A 79 0.68 26.07 10.23
CA PRO A 79 0.73 25.12 11.34
C PRO A 79 0.00 23.82 11.01
N ASP A 80 -1.00 23.87 10.13
CA ASP A 80 -1.87 22.74 9.78
C ASP A 80 -1.57 22.11 8.40
N ALA A 81 -0.51 22.53 7.70
CA ALA A 81 -0.18 22.00 6.36
C ALA A 81 0.20 20.51 6.33
N HIS A 82 0.39 19.91 7.50
CA HIS A 82 0.63 18.49 7.70
C HIS A 82 -0.67 17.68 7.82
N ILE A 83 -1.81 18.34 7.98
CA ILE A 83 -3.14 17.75 8.13
C ILE A 83 -3.82 17.70 6.75
N PRO A 84 -4.30 16.54 6.28
CA PRO A 84 -5.04 16.43 5.03
C PRO A 84 -6.20 17.44 4.95
N SER A 85 -6.42 18.03 3.78
CA SER A 85 -7.43 19.08 3.57
C SER A 85 -8.87 18.64 3.89
N TYR A 86 -9.16 17.34 3.83
CA TYR A 86 -10.48 16.79 4.19
C TYR A 86 -10.69 16.74 5.71
N ILE A 87 -9.64 16.64 6.54
CA ILE A 87 -9.72 16.74 8.01
C ILE A 87 -9.84 18.21 8.44
N LEU A 88 -9.24 19.12 7.67
CA LEU A 88 -9.35 20.57 7.93
C LEU A 88 -10.70 21.16 7.52
N ALA A 89 -11.49 20.44 6.71
CA ALA A 89 -12.85 20.85 6.35
C ALA A 89 -13.78 20.81 7.58
N ASP A 90 -13.57 19.86 8.49
CA ASP A 90 -14.38 19.67 9.70
C ASP A 90 -14.24 20.82 10.71
N GLY A 91 -13.04 21.40 10.83
CA GLY A 91 -12.78 22.52 11.75
C GLY A 91 -13.37 23.86 11.32
N ARG A 92 -13.79 24.01 10.05
CA ARG A 92 -14.37 25.25 9.51
C ARG A 92 -15.89 25.32 9.61
N ALA A 93 -16.55 24.25 10.08
CA ALA A 93 -18.01 24.12 10.11
C ALA A 93 -18.72 24.89 11.26
N ASN A 94 -18.04 25.80 11.99
CA ASN A 94 -18.65 26.64 13.05
C ASN A 94 -19.57 25.88 14.04
N GLY A 95 -19.15 24.69 14.50
CA GLY A 95 -19.93 23.90 15.47
C GLY A 95 -21.01 22.99 14.87
N GLY A 96 -21.11 22.90 13.54
CA GLY A 96 -21.94 21.90 12.86
C GLY A 96 -21.36 20.49 12.94
N ILE A 97 -22.22 19.47 12.84
CA ILE A 97 -21.84 18.06 12.72
C ILE A 97 -21.34 17.83 11.28
N PRO A 98 -20.06 17.50 11.05
CA PRO A 98 -19.48 17.43 9.70
C PRO A 98 -19.96 16.23 8.88
N ASP A 99 -20.34 15.13 9.54
CA ASP A 99 -20.98 14.00 8.88
C ASP A 99 -22.48 14.29 8.71
N GLU A 100 -22.92 14.53 7.48
CA GLU A 100 -24.32 14.81 7.14
C GLU A 100 -25.28 13.73 7.63
N ARG A 101 -24.85 12.47 7.67
CA ARG A 101 -25.67 11.33 8.13
C ARG A 101 -25.84 11.36 9.64
N LEU A 102 -24.77 11.65 10.37
CA LEU A 102 -24.81 11.81 11.82
C LEU A 102 -25.69 13.02 12.18
N ALA A 103 -25.60 14.11 11.39
CA ALA A 103 -26.46 15.28 11.54
C ALA A 103 -27.95 14.94 11.27
N GLU A 104 -28.25 14.06 10.32
CA GLU A 104 -29.60 13.56 10.06
C GLU A 104 -30.13 12.70 11.22
N GLY A 105 -29.33 11.77 11.74
CA GLY A 105 -29.70 10.95 12.90
C GLY A 105 -29.96 11.78 14.16
N VAL A 106 -29.17 12.84 14.38
CA VAL A 106 -29.43 13.80 15.47
C VAL A 106 -30.77 14.52 15.28
N ARG A 107 -31.07 14.99 14.06
CA ARG A 107 -32.35 15.65 13.76
C ARG A 107 -33.55 14.71 13.85
N ALA A 108 -33.36 13.41 13.60
CA ALA A 108 -34.40 12.41 13.79
C ALA A 108 -34.71 12.19 15.28
N ALA A 109 -33.68 12.17 16.15
CA ALA A 109 -33.84 11.96 17.58
C ALA A 109 -34.36 13.21 18.33
N LEU A 110 -33.89 14.39 17.96
CA LEU A 110 -34.12 15.66 18.66
C LEU A 110 -34.51 16.78 17.66
N PRO A 111 -35.69 16.72 17.02
CA PRO A 111 -36.06 17.63 15.93
C PRO A 111 -36.31 19.09 16.37
N SER A 112 -36.71 19.32 17.62
CA SER A 112 -36.99 20.62 18.23
C SER A 112 -35.75 21.26 18.87
N VAL A 113 -34.67 20.51 19.07
CA VAL A 113 -33.39 21.02 19.61
C VAL A 113 -32.52 21.53 18.46
N GLN A 114 -32.28 22.85 18.43
CA GLN A 114 -31.48 23.48 17.37
C GLN A 114 -29.98 23.19 17.46
N ASP A 115 -29.46 23.11 18.69
CA ASP A 115 -28.04 22.83 18.96
C ASP A 115 -27.93 21.89 20.15
N VAL A 116 -27.56 20.63 19.89
CA VAL A 116 -27.39 19.60 20.92
C VAL A 116 -26.14 19.85 21.78
N PHE A 117 -25.19 20.67 21.30
CA PHE A 117 -23.98 21.03 22.01
C PHE A 117 -24.18 22.23 22.95
N ALA A 118 -25.31 22.93 22.84
CA ALA A 118 -25.67 24.01 23.75
C ALA A 118 -25.81 23.50 25.19
N ARG A 119 -25.42 24.34 26.15
CA ARG A 119 -25.44 23.99 27.58
C ARG A 119 -26.86 24.04 28.13
N PRO A 120 -27.41 22.95 28.70
CA PRO A 120 -28.77 22.92 29.26
C PRO A 120 -29.01 24.02 30.31
N SER A 121 -28.01 24.31 31.14
CA SER A 121 -28.07 25.39 32.15
C SER A 121 -28.27 26.79 31.54
N ALA A 122 -27.86 27.02 30.29
CA ALA A 122 -28.07 28.30 29.61
C ALA A 122 -29.54 28.52 29.20
N ALA A 123 -30.34 27.45 29.17
CA ALA A 123 -31.75 27.47 28.84
C ALA A 123 -32.67 27.46 30.08
N LEU A 124 -32.11 27.59 31.30
CA LEU A 124 -32.90 27.66 32.52
C LEU A 124 -33.74 28.95 32.54
N PRO A 125 -35.08 28.88 32.66
CA PRO A 125 -35.92 30.04 32.87
C PRO A 125 -35.72 30.60 34.28
N GLU A 126 -36.22 31.82 34.55
CA GLU A 126 -36.14 32.46 35.88
C GLU A 126 -36.72 31.60 37.01
N MET A 127 -37.67 30.71 36.69
CA MET A 127 -38.29 29.76 37.62
C MET A 127 -37.39 28.56 37.98
N GLY A 128 -36.21 28.42 37.37
CA GLY A 128 -35.20 27.42 37.74
C GLY A 128 -35.44 25.99 37.27
N LEU A 129 -36.52 25.72 36.53
CA LEU A 129 -36.87 24.40 36.00
C LEU A 129 -36.37 24.23 34.57
N TRP A 130 -35.52 23.23 34.32
CA TRP A 130 -35.16 22.88 32.94
C TRP A 130 -36.19 21.91 32.36
N SER A 131 -36.56 22.09 31.09
CA SER A 131 -37.49 21.20 30.39
C SER A 131 -36.95 20.76 29.03
N CYS A 132 -37.00 19.46 28.76
CA CYS A 132 -36.72 18.91 27.44
C CYS A 132 -37.84 19.28 26.46
N LEU A 133 -37.48 19.92 25.33
CA LEU A 133 -38.45 20.34 24.31
C LEU A 133 -39.12 19.17 23.58
N GLU A 134 -38.51 17.98 23.54
CA GLU A 134 -39.05 16.84 22.80
C GLU A 134 -40.08 16.04 23.59
N CYS A 135 -39.82 15.78 24.87
CA CYS A 135 -40.65 14.88 25.67
C CYS A 135 -41.27 15.53 26.91
N GLY A 136 -40.96 16.80 27.17
CA GLY A 136 -41.47 17.53 28.33
C GLY A 136 -40.92 17.08 29.68
N HIS A 137 -39.89 16.22 29.71
CA HIS A 137 -39.21 15.85 30.95
C HIS A 137 -38.65 17.12 31.61
N THR A 138 -38.92 17.27 32.91
CA THR A 138 -38.49 18.42 33.69
C THR A 138 -37.46 17.99 34.72
N ILE A 139 -36.42 18.79 34.86
CA ILE A 139 -35.43 18.68 35.92
C ILE A 139 -35.69 19.85 36.86
N ASP A 140 -36.08 19.54 38.09
CA ASP A 140 -36.21 20.51 39.18
C ASP A 140 -34.96 20.46 40.06
N PRO A 141 -34.04 21.43 39.96
CA PRO A 141 -32.84 21.44 40.77
C PRO A 141 -33.12 21.46 42.28
N TRP A 142 -34.31 21.88 42.70
CA TRP A 142 -34.71 21.98 44.12
C TRP A 142 -35.45 20.76 44.63
N ASN A 143 -35.81 19.83 43.75
CA ASN A 143 -36.52 18.60 44.11
C ASN A 143 -36.16 17.48 43.13
N LEU A 144 -34.90 17.03 43.22
CA LEU A 144 -34.37 15.96 42.38
C LEU A 144 -35.04 14.64 42.68
N THR A 145 -35.34 13.92 41.62
CA THR A 145 -35.77 12.52 41.68
C THR A 145 -34.61 11.61 42.08
N LEU A 146 -34.93 10.41 42.58
CA LEU A 146 -33.92 9.42 42.94
C LEU A 146 -33.02 9.08 41.75
N ASP A 147 -33.57 8.94 40.55
CA ASP A 147 -32.80 8.60 39.35
C ASP A 147 -31.78 9.70 38.99
N GLU A 148 -32.16 10.98 39.11
CA GLU A 148 -31.24 12.11 38.88
C GLU A 148 -30.11 12.13 39.92
N THR A 149 -30.40 11.80 41.18
CA THR A 149 -29.35 11.70 42.20
C THR A 149 -28.39 10.54 41.92
N VAL A 150 -28.88 9.42 41.39
CA VAL A 150 -28.05 8.27 40.99
C VAL A 150 -27.17 8.63 39.81
N ILE A 151 -27.69 9.38 38.82
CA ILE A 151 -26.90 9.88 37.69
C ILE A 151 -25.76 10.77 38.19
N LEU A 152 -26.06 11.77 39.04
CA LEU A 152 -25.03 12.65 39.58
C LEU A 152 -24.01 11.89 40.43
N ALA A 153 -24.46 10.92 41.24
CA ALA A 153 -23.58 10.08 42.03
C ALA A 153 -22.65 9.20 41.17
N ALA A 154 -23.10 8.75 39.99
CA ALA A 154 -22.26 8.00 39.06
C ALA A 154 -21.10 8.85 38.49
N TYR A 155 -21.32 10.16 38.31
CA TYR A 155 -20.30 11.07 37.78
C TYR A 155 -19.42 11.72 38.85
N LEU A 156 -19.98 12.03 40.02
CA LEU A 156 -19.34 12.84 41.07
C LEU A 156 -19.05 12.06 42.36
N GLY A 157 -19.55 10.82 42.48
CA GLY A 157 -19.51 10.04 43.71
C GLY A 157 -20.61 10.45 44.71
N VAL A 158 -20.61 9.81 45.88
CA VAL A 158 -21.55 10.10 46.97
C VAL A 158 -20.84 10.96 48.01
N GLY A 159 -21.47 12.07 48.42
CA GLY A 159 -20.92 12.98 49.42
C GLY A 159 -21.22 14.45 49.14
N PRO A 160 -20.75 15.38 50.00
CA PRO A 160 -20.98 16.81 49.85
C PRO A 160 -20.36 17.39 48.57
N ASP A 161 -19.31 16.76 48.06
CA ASP A 161 -18.63 17.18 46.82
C ASP A 161 -19.46 16.89 45.55
N SER A 162 -20.55 16.11 45.67
CA SER A 162 -21.49 15.88 44.57
C SER A 162 -22.34 17.11 44.24
N GLY A 163 -22.40 18.09 45.16
CA GLY A 163 -23.29 19.23 45.06
C GLY A 163 -24.77 18.84 45.20
N VAL A 164 -25.08 17.65 45.73
CA VAL A 164 -26.43 17.23 46.13
C VAL A 164 -26.55 17.31 47.65
N VAL A 165 -27.56 18.00 48.15
CA VAL A 165 -27.86 18.13 49.58
C VAL A 165 -29.29 17.66 49.86
N VAL A 166 -29.50 17.12 51.06
CA VAL A 166 -30.84 16.74 51.55
C VAL A 166 -31.38 17.88 52.38
N ASP A 167 -32.57 18.37 52.08
CA ASP A 167 -33.24 19.41 52.86
C ASP A 167 -33.86 18.85 54.16
N ASP A 168 -34.36 19.75 55.02
CA ASP A 168 -34.97 19.36 56.30
C ASP A 168 -36.27 18.54 56.13
N GLU A 169 -36.86 18.55 54.93
CA GLU A 169 -38.04 17.78 54.55
C GLU A 169 -37.67 16.41 53.92
N GLY A 170 -36.38 16.11 53.80
CA GLY A 170 -35.87 14.85 53.23
C GLY A 170 -35.80 14.83 51.69
N ARG A 171 -35.97 15.97 51.01
CA ARG A 171 -35.86 16.09 49.55
C ARG A 171 -34.42 16.33 49.13
N PHE A 172 -34.06 15.78 47.98
CA PHE A 172 -32.76 16.00 47.37
C PHE A 172 -32.78 17.28 46.52
N ARG A 173 -31.82 18.18 46.72
CA ARG A 173 -31.66 19.40 45.92
C ARG A 173 -30.20 19.66 45.59
N LEU A 174 -29.94 20.46 44.56
CA LEU A 174 -28.60 20.92 44.23
C LEU A 174 -28.15 22.03 45.18
N ASP A 175 -26.88 22.01 45.57
CA ASP A 175 -26.25 23.03 46.38
C ASP A 175 -26.02 24.31 45.55
N THR A 176 -26.57 25.42 46.04
CA THR A 176 -26.44 26.74 45.43
C THR A 176 -25.21 27.50 45.89
N SER A 177 -24.47 27.00 46.88
CA SER A 177 -23.24 27.62 47.37
C SER A 177 -22.15 27.71 46.29
N ASN A 178 -22.16 26.77 45.33
CA ASN A 178 -21.26 26.72 44.19
C ASN A 178 -22.04 26.78 42.87
N VAL A 179 -22.28 28.00 42.38
CA VAL A 179 -23.05 28.27 41.15
C VAL A 179 -22.48 27.54 39.92
N TRP A 180 -21.17 27.30 39.87
CA TRP A 180 -20.55 26.59 38.75
C TRP A 180 -20.82 25.09 38.79
N LEU A 181 -20.70 24.47 39.97
CA LEU A 181 -21.05 23.07 40.16
C LEU A 181 -22.55 22.85 39.93
N PHE A 182 -23.38 23.79 40.42
CA PHE A 182 -24.80 23.82 40.15
C PHE A 182 -25.12 23.77 38.64
N MET A 183 -24.56 24.70 37.85
CA MET A 183 -24.78 24.71 36.40
C MET A 183 -24.27 23.45 35.71
N ARG A 184 -23.14 22.89 36.16
CA ARG A 184 -22.60 21.64 35.60
C ARG A 184 -23.46 20.43 35.93
N ASN A 185 -24.07 20.39 37.11
CA ASN A 185 -25.00 19.34 37.49
C ASN A 185 -26.26 19.40 36.62
N VAL A 186 -26.79 20.61 36.37
CA VAL A 186 -27.90 20.80 35.41
C VAL A 186 -27.50 20.40 33.99
N ASP A 187 -26.32 20.82 33.52
CA ASP A 187 -25.81 20.42 32.19
C ASP A 187 -25.67 18.90 32.08
N CYS A 188 -25.10 18.26 33.11
CA CYS A 188 -24.91 16.82 33.17
C CYS A 188 -26.25 16.07 33.09
N LEU A 189 -27.25 16.50 33.84
CA LEU A 189 -28.58 15.88 33.81
C LEU A 189 -29.26 16.10 32.45
N GLY A 190 -29.25 17.33 31.92
CA GLY A 190 -29.84 17.67 30.63
C GLY A 190 -29.18 16.93 29.46
N TRP A 191 -27.85 16.85 29.43
CA TRP A 191 -27.13 16.10 28.40
C TRP A 191 -27.24 14.58 28.57
N THR A 192 -27.31 14.06 29.80
CA THR A 192 -27.63 12.64 30.02
C THR A 192 -29.00 12.32 29.46
N HIS A 193 -29.97 13.22 29.63
CA HIS A 193 -31.29 13.07 29.04
C HIS A 193 -31.26 13.10 27.50
N PHE A 194 -30.52 14.05 26.88
CA PHE A 194 -30.31 14.05 25.42
C PHE A 194 -29.61 12.79 24.92
N ALA A 195 -28.62 12.28 25.64
CA ALA A 195 -27.96 11.03 25.30
C ALA A 195 -28.96 9.86 25.28
N GLY A 196 -30.00 9.88 26.11
CA GLY A 196 -31.11 8.92 26.10
C GLY A 196 -31.93 8.95 24.80
N HIS A 197 -32.24 10.13 24.26
CA HIS A 197 -32.89 10.28 22.95
C HIS A 197 -31.96 9.86 21.81
N LEU A 198 -30.71 10.32 21.80
CA LEU A 198 -29.74 9.98 20.76
C LEU A 198 -29.42 8.48 20.72
N ALA A 199 -29.48 7.82 21.87
CA ALA A 199 -29.40 6.37 22.00
C ALA A 199 -30.47 5.59 21.21
N THR A 200 -31.62 6.20 20.89
CA THR A 200 -32.67 5.57 20.06
C THR A 200 -32.28 5.54 18.59
N GLU A 201 -31.45 6.47 18.13
CA GLU A 201 -30.90 6.51 16.77
C GLU A 201 -29.49 5.89 16.69
N CYS A 202 -29.11 5.09 17.67
CA CYS A 202 -27.78 4.46 17.76
C CYS A 202 -26.62 5.47 17.76
N ILE A 203 -26.82 6.65 18.34
CA ILE A 203 -25.79 7.68 18.47
C ILE A 203 -25.29 7.71 19.91
N THR A 204 -23.98 7.62 20.08
CA THR A 204 -23.33 7.89 21.37
C THR A 204 -23.07 9.39 21.48
N PHE A 205 -23.62 9.99 22.53
CA PHE A 205 -23.36 11.38 22.88
C PHE A 205 -22.45 11.46 24.09
N TRP A 206 -21.25 11.96 23.87
CA TRP A 206 -20.30 12.22 24.94
C TRP A 206 -20.32 13.69 25.31
N PHE A 207 -20.31 13.96 26.60
CA PHE A 207 -20.22 15.31 27.12
C PHE A 207 -19.24 15.35 28.30
N PRO A 208 -18.66 16.52 28.60
CA PRO A 208 -17.65 16.62 29.63
C PRO A 208 -18.24 16.34 31.03
N SER A 209 -17.47 15.62 31.86
CA SER A 209 -17.87 15.33 33.25
C SER A 209 -18.05 16.62 34.07
N PRO A 210 -19.08 16.71 34.92
CA PRO A 210 -19.32 17.88 35.79
C PRO A 210 -18.17 18.16 36.77
N VAL A 211 -17.32 17.17 37.07
CA VAL A 211 -16.11 17.29 37.89
C VAL A 211 -15.05 18.16 37.19
N SER A 212 -15.03 18.16 35.86
CA SER A 212 -13.98 18.80 35.07
C SER A 212 -14.34 20.23 34.68
N GLN A 213 -13.33 21.09 34.54
CA GLN A 213 -13.53 22.35 33.82
C GLN A 213 -13.77 22.03 32.33
N TYR A 214 -14.80 22.61 31.72
CA TYR A 214 -15.10 22.45 30.29
C TYR A 214 -13.92 22.94 29.43
N LYS A 215 -13.00 22.05 29.09
CA LYS A 215 -11.88 22.30 28.17
C LYS A 215 -12.19 21.91 26.72
N SER A 216 -13.26 21.13 26.53
CA SER A 216 -13.76 20.65 25.25
C SER A 216 -15.29 20.70 25.25
N GLY A 217 -15.89 20.87 24.07
CA GLY A 217 -17.33 20.70 23.88
C GLY A 217 -17.74 19.23 23.85
N PRO A 218 -19.05 18.92 23.83
CA PRO A 218 -19.53 17.55 23.64
C PRO A 218 -19.19 16.99 22.26
N GLY A 219 -19.26 15.67 22.09
CA GLY A 219 -18.96 14.95 20.86
C GLY A 219 -20.01 13.88 20.55
N LEU A 220 -20.12 13.52 19.27
CA LEU A 220 -21.07 12.54 18.75
C LEU A 220 -20.34 11.53 17.88
N TRP A 221 -20.74 10.27 17.97
CA TRP A 221 -20.35 9.21 17.03
C TRP A 221 -21.39 8.11 17.03
N TRP A 222 -21.32 7.23 16.03
CA TRP A 222 -22.20 6.08 15.95
C TRP A 222 -21.87 5.02 17.02
N ASP A 223 -22.89 4.50 17.71
CA ASP A 223 -22.76 3.34 18.57
C ASP A 223 -22.77 2.07 17.71
N GLU A 224 -21.58 1.58 17.36
CA GLU A 224 -21.39 0.40 16.52
C GLU A 224 -22.11 -0.84 17.07
N SER A 225 -22.14 -0.99 18.40
CA SER A 225 -22.77 -2.15 19.04
C SER A 225 -24.29 -2.13 18.83
N ARG A 226 -24.92 -0.95 18.90
CA ARG A 226 -26.35 -0.77 18.67
C ARG A 226 -26.71 -0.85 17.19
N LEU A 227 -25.88 -0.26 16.33
CA LEU A 227 -26.04 -0.38 14.88
C LEU A 227 -25.99 -1.84 14.41
N ALA A 228 -25.05 -2.63 14.95
CA ALA A 228 -24.91 -4.04 14.63
C ALA A 228 -26.10 -4.90 15.13
N THR A 229 -26.64 -4.55 16.31
CA THR A 229 -27.73 -5.32 16.93
C THR A 229 -29.09 -5.02 16.28
N ARG A 230 -29.31 -3.82 15.75
CA ARG A 230 -30.61 -3.39 15.22
C ARG A 230 -30.67 -3.54 13.71
N GLN A 231 -31.42 -4.55 13.26
CA GLN A 231 -31.57 -4.90 11.85
C GLN A 231 -32.02 -3.72 10.96
N ALA A 232 -32.83 -2.79 11.48
CA ALA A 232 -33.29 -1.59 10.76
C ALA A 232 -32.16 -0.64 10.34
N PHE A 233 -31.04 -0.61 11.09
CA PHE A 233 -29.89 0.26 10.82
C PHE A 233 -28.74 -0.46 10.10
N HIS A 234 -28.92 -1.73 9.74
CA HIS A 234 -27.88 -2.51 9.05
C HIS A 234 -27.41 -1.88 7.72
N PRO A 235 -28.28 -1.29 6.87
CA PRO A 235 -27.81 -0.59 5.67
C PRO A 235 -26.92 0.61 5.98
N LEU A 236 -27.30 1.42 6.98
CA LEU A 236 -26.51 2.57 7.43
C LEU A 236 -25.14 2.15 7.96
N LEU A 237 -25.08 1.04 8.71
CA LEU A 237 -23.82 0.45 9.17
C LEU A 237 -22.87 0.10 8.01
N LEU A 238 -23.38 -0.58 6.97
CA LEU A 238 -22.57 -0.93 5.80
C LEU A 238 -22.05 0.30 5.04
N GLU A 239 -22.84 1.37 4.96
CA GLU A 239 -22.43 2.62 4.32
C GLU A 239 -21.37 3.38 5.13
N ILE A 240 -21.51 3.43 6.46
CA ILE A 240 -20.50 3.99 7.36
C ILE A 240 -19.19 3.21 7.21
N GLU A 241 -19.25 1.88 7.28
CA GLU A 241 -18.08 1.01 7.11
C GLU A 241 -17.39 1.21 5.75
N ALA A 242 -18.16 1.35 4.67
CA ALA A 242 -17.61 1.60 3.33
C ALA A 242 -16.90 2.97 3.25
N THR A 243 -17.47 3.99 3.88
CA THR A 243 -16.91 5.35 3.93
C THR A 243 -15.62 5.36 4.76
N GLU A 244 -15.60 4.69 5.90
CA GLU A 244 -14.41 4.53 6.75
C GLU A 244 -13.28 3.77 6.04
N ARG A 245 -13.60 2.63 5.40
CA ARG A 245 -12.61 1.85 4.61
C ARG A 245 -11.99 2.70 3.50
N THR A 246 -12.80 3.55 2.85
CA THR A 246 -12.33 4.47 1.81
C THR A 246 -11.43 5.56 2.40
N ALA A 247 -11.79 6.14 3.56
CA ALA A 247 -10.98 7.13 4.25
C ALA A 247 -9.62 6.55 4.71
N GLU A 248 -9.61 5.34 5.27
CA GLU A 248 -8.40 4.64 5.67
C GLU A 248 -7.46 4.35 4.50
N PHE A 249 -8.00 3.86 3.39
CA PHE A 249 -7.23 3.62 2.17
C PHE A 249 -6.57 4.92 1.67
N ASN A 250 -7.34 6.01 1.63
CA ASN A 250 -6.85 7.32 1.26
C ASN A 250 -5.75 7.82 2.20
N PHE A 251 -5.85 7.53 3.50
CA PHE A 251 -4.85 7.89 4.49
C PHE A 251 -3.55 7.08 4.37
N ARG A 252 -3.63 5.76 4.16
CA ARG A 252 -2.43 4.91 3.92
C ARG A 252 -1.70 5.34 2.65
N ARG A 253 -2.46 5.60 1.57
CA ARG A 253 -1.92 6.11 0.30
C ARG A 253 -1.25 7.48 0.49
N TRP A 254 -1.83 8.34 1.30
CA TRP A 254 -1.25 9.64 1.65
C TRP A 254 0.06 9.48 2.45
N LYS A 255 0.10 8.60 3.47
CA LYS A 255 1.32 8.31 4.26
C LYS A 255 2.46 7.80 3.37
N PHE A 256 2.16 6.86 2.47
CA PHE A 256 3.16 6.32 1.54
C PHE A 256 3.69 7.41 0.58
N LYS A 257 2.80 8.22 0.00
CA LYS A 257 3.19 9.38 -0.83
C LYS A 257 4.08 10.37 -0.06
N LYS A 258 3.78 10.63 1.21
CA LYS A 258 4.61 11.50 2.07
C LYS A 258 5.97 10.87 2.35
N MET A 259 6.04 9.57 2.65
CA MET A 259 7.31 8.86 2.86
C MET A 259 8.19 8.89 1.61
N LEU A 260 7.63 8.63 0.43
CA LEU A 260 8.37 8.74 -0.83
C LEU A 260 8.86 10.17 -1.07
N MET A 261 8.02 11.18 -0.84
CA MET A 261 8.42 12.58 -0.95
C MET A 261 9.58 12.93 0.00
N PHE A 262 9.55 12.44 1.25
CA PHE A 262 10.66 12.62 2.18
C PHE A 262 11.91 11.86 1.76
N ALA A 263 11.76 10.64 1.23
CA ALA A 263 12.87 9.84 0.74
C ALA A 263 13.59 10.51 -0.44
N HIS A 264 12.83 11.05 -1.41
CA HIS A 264 13.39 11.82 -2.53
C HIS A 264 14.12 13.08 -2.05
N LYS A 265 13.51 13.88 -1.16
CA LYS A 265 14.17 15.07 -0.59
C LYS A 265 15.45 14.72 0.17
N GLY A 266 15.44 13.61 0.92
CA GLY A 266 16.61 13.12 1.63
C GLY A 266 17.71 12.66 0.68
N LEU A 267 17.34 12.00 -0.43
CA LEU A 267 18.26 11.51 -1.44
C LEU A 267 18.92 12.68 -2.17
N ASP A 268 18.17 13.72 -2.51
CA ASP A 268 18.72 14.95 -3.09
C ASP A 268 19.71 15.63 -2.12
N ALA A 269 19.37 15.68 -0.82
CA ALA A 269 20.27 16.22 0.20
C ALA A 269 21.56 15.38 0.35
N ALA A 270 21.45 14.05 0.37
CA ALA A 270 22.60 13.16 0.47
C ALA A 270 23.52 13.30 -0.76
N ARG A 271 22.94 13.37 -1.97
CA ARG A 271 23.70 13.59 -3.21
C ARG A 271 24.42 14.92 -3.23
N PHE A 272 23.76 15.99 -2.76
CA PHE A 272 24.37 17.30 -2.63
C PHE A 272 25.59 17.25 -1.70
N GLU A 273 25.44 16.65 -0.52
CA GLU A 273 26.52 16.56 0.47
C GLU A 273 27.70 15.70 -0.01
N LEU A 274 27.43 14.57 -0.68
CA LEU A 274 28.48 13.75 -1.29
C LEU A 274 29.23 14.48 -2.41
N THR A 275 28.51 15.28 -3.20
CA THR A 275 29.11 16.11 -4.25
C THR A 275 29.99 17.19 -3.65
N ARG A 276 29.53 17.84 -2.58
CA ARG A 276 30.31 18.83 -1.82
C ARG A 276 31.59 18.21 -1.26
N TRP A 277 31.47 17.11 -0.52
CA TRP A 277 32.60 16.40 0.06
C TRP A 277 33.62 15.98 -1.01
N ARG A 278 33.16 15.49 -2.17
CA ARG A 278 34.06 15.11 -3.27
C ARG A 278 34.84 16.30 -3.82
N ARG A 279 34.22 17.48 -3.96
CA ARG A 279 34.91 18.70 -4.40
C ARG A 279 35.96 19.13 -3.39
N GLU A 280 35.65 19.05 -2.10
CA GLU A 280 36.59 19.34 -1.01
C GLU A 280 37.76 18.36 -1.00
N ALA A 281 37.50 17.06 -1.14
CA ALA A 281 38.53 16.02 -1.24
C ALA A 281 39.44 16.22 -2.47
N LEU A 282 38.87 16.51 -3.64
CA LEU A 282 39.64 16.83 -4.84
C LEU A 282 40.57 18.03 -4.61
N ALA A 283 40.06 19.09 -3.96
CA ALA A 283 40.86 20.26 -3.62
C ALA A 283 42.02 19.91 -2.65
N GLN A 284 41.76 19.05 -1.65
CA GLN A 284 42.78 18.57 -0.71
C GLN A 284 43.86 17.72 -1.40
N ARG A 285 43.47 16.83 -2.33
CA ARG A 285 44.41 16.05 -3.15
C ARG A 285 45.29 16.94 -4.03
N HIS A 286 44.71 17.94 -4.69
CA HIS A 286 45.45 18.93 -5.47
C HIS A 286 46.46 19.67 -4.59
N ALA A 287 46.04 20.11 -3.40
CA ALA A 287 46.92 20.79 -2.45
C ALA A 287 48.06 19.89 -1.96
N LEU A 288 47.79 18.61 -1.67
CA LEU A 288 48.79 17.63 -1.26
C LEU A 288 49.83 17.41 -2.37
N VAL A 289 49.39 17.10 -3.60
CA VAL A 289 50.28 16.81 -4.73
C VAL A 289 51.14 18.03 -5.07
N ARG A 290 50.55 19.23 -5.06
CA ARG A 290 51.28 20.49 -5.25
C ARG A 290 52.37 20.66 -4.19
N THR A 291 52.00 20.57 -2.91
CA THR A 291 52.94 20.73 -1.79
C THR A 291 54.11 19.75 -1.89
N MET A 292 53.85 18.50 -2.30
CA MET A 292 54.89 17.49 -2.43
C MET A 292 55.82 17.75 -3.64
N PHE A 293 55.28 18.12 -4.80
CA PHE A 293 56.09 18.43 -5.96
C PHE A 293 56.91 19.71 -5.80
N GLU A 294 56.32 20.78 -5.25
CA GLU A 294 57.05 22.01 -4.91
C GLU A 294 58.14 21.76 -3.85
N GLY A 295 57.90 20.81 -2.95
CA GLY A 295 58.90 20.31 -1.99
C GLY A 295 59.97 19.39 -2.59
N GLY A 296 60.02 19.22 -3.91
CA GLY A 296 61.02 18.42 -4.62
C GLY A 296 60.85 16.90 -4.48
N ARG A 297 59.66 16.42 -4.09
CA ARG A 297 59.39 14.98 -3.95
C ARG A 297 59.13 14.35 -5.31
N GLY A 298 59.64 13.13 -5.51
CA GLY A 298 59.49 12.38 -6.76
C GLY A 298 58.10 11.77 -6.95
N ILE A 299 57.81 11.33 -8.19
CA ILE A 299 56.51 10.77 -8.62
C ILE A 299 56.03 9.64 -7.71
N ILE A 300 56.91 8.70 -7.33
CA ILE A 300 56.57 7.54 -6.51
C ILE A 300 56.17 7.94 -5.08
N ASP A 301 56.90 8.87 -4.48
CA ASP A 301 56.63 9.33 -3.10
C ASP A 301 55.31 10.08 -3.03
N THR A 302 55.09 11.00 -3.97
CA THR A 302 53.83 11.74 -4.09
C THR A 302 52.67 10.79 -4.35
N GLY A 303 52.85 9.79 -5.22
CA GLY A 303 51.84 8.77 -5.50
C GLY A 303 51.47 7.97 -4.25
N ARG A 304 52.46 7.53 -3.46
CA ARG A 304 52.22 6.81 -2.20
C ARG A 304 51.51 7.65 -1.15
N ALA A 305 51.91 8.92 -0.99
CA ALA A 305 51.24 9.83 -0.06
C ALA A 305 49.79 10.09 -0.47
N LEU A 306 49.53 10.24 -1.77
CA LEU A 306 48.20 10.40 -2.32
C LEU A 306 47.33 9.15 -2.12
N VAL A 307 47.90 7.95 -2.32
CA VAL A 307 47.23 6.68 -1.99
C VAL A 307 46.84 6.66 -0.52
N HIS A 308 47.78 6.96 0.39
CA HIS A 308 47.49 6.97 1.83
C HIS A 308 46.41 7.99 2.21
N HIS A 309 46.43 9.18 1.60
CA HIS A 309 45.40 10.19 1.82
C HIS A 309 44.03 9.72 1.32
N MET A 310 43.98 9.12 0.13
CA MET A 310 42.74 8.56 -0.40
C MET A 310 42.23 7.37 0.42
N ASP A 311 43.10 6.60 1.08
CA ASP A 311 42.69 5.56 2.02
C ASP A 311 42.02 6.17 3.27
N GLN A 312 42.57 7.26 3.80
CA GLN A 312 41.95 7.99 4.92
C GLN A 312 40.58 8.56 4.53
N GLU A 313 40.47 9.15 3.35
CA GLU A 313 39.21 9.62 2.77
C GLU A 313 38.17 8.51 2.60
N HIS A 314 38.59 7.26 2.35
CA HIS A 314 37.68 6.10 2.30
C HIS A 314 37.12 5.73 3.67
N THR A 315 37.84 6.07 4.73
CA THR A 315 37.43 5.80 6.12
C THR A 315 36.76 6.98 6.83
N ASP A 316 36.56 8.12 6.13
CA ASP A 316 35.94 9.32 6.71
C ASP A 316 34.49 9.01 7.18
N PRO A 317 34.18 9.19 8.48
CA PRO A 317 32.86 8.88 9.02
C PRO A 317 31.75 9.73 8.43
N VAL A 318 32.04 10.95 7.97
CA VAL A 318 31.06 11.86 7.35
C VAL A 318 30.69 11.35 5.96
N ARG A 319 31.68 10.97 5.15
CA ARG A 319 31.47 10.34 3.84
C ARG A 319 30.66 9.05 3.98
N LEU A 320 31.07 8.17 4.89
CA LEU A 320 30.40 6.88 5.12
C LEU A 320 28.95 7.07 5.58
N ARG A 321 28.67 8.06 6.43
CA ARG A 321 27.30 8.40 6.86
C ARG A 321 26.42 8.80 5.67
N TRP A 322 26.91 9.68 4.80
CA TRP A 322 26.13 10.15 3.64
C TRP A 322 25.98 9.09 2.55
N GLN A 323 27.00 8.26 2.33
CA GLN A 323 26.89 7.09 1.45
C GLN A 323 25.86 6.09 1.98
N GLY A 324 25.87 5.82 3.29
CA GLY A 324 24.85 4.98 3.93
C GLY A 324 23.44 5.55 3.81
N ALA A 325 23.29 6.87 3.94
CA ALA A 325 22.01 7.55 3.74
C ALA A 325 21.52 7.47 2.28
N ASP A 326 22.37 7.76 1.29
CA ASP A 326 22.02 7.65 -0.14
C ASP A 326 21.61 6.22 -0.51
N LEU A 327 22.36 5.19 -0.05
CA LEU A 327 22.02 3.79 -0.26
C LEU A 327 20.66 3.41 0.37
N ALA A 328 20.43 3.78 1.63
CA ALA A 328 19.17 3.49 2.31
C ALA A 328 17.98 4.20 1.64
N LEU A 329 18.16 5.45 1.23
CA LEU A 329 17.10 6.25 0.60
C LEU A 329 16.81 5.80 -0.84
N ARG A 330 17.82 5.34 -1.59
CA ARG A 330 17.60 4.67 -2.88
C ARG A 330 16.84 3.36 -2.72
N HIS A 331 17.13 2.62 -1.65
CA HIS A 331 16.39 1.40 -1.37
C HIS A 331 14.92 1.72 -1.10
N ILE A 332 14.63 2.72 -0.26
CA ILE A 332 13.25 3.19 0.01
C ILE A 332 12.58 3.76 -1.25
N ALA A 333 13.30 4.47 -2.11
CA ALA A 333 12.76 5.06 -3.34
C ALA A 333 12.55 4.03 -4.48
N ARG A 334 13.20 2.85 -4.43
CA ARG A 334 13.04 1.73 -5.39
C ARG A 334 11.96 0.73 -4.96
N VAL A 335 11.45 0.86 -3.75
CA VAL A 335 10.30 0.09 -3.26
C VAL A 335 9.06 0.68 -3.96
N GLU A 336 8.78 0.18 -5.17
CA GLU A 336 7.54 0.48 -5.91
C GLU A 336 6.31 -0.04 -5.14
N GLU A 337 6.51 -1.13 -4.40
CA GLU A 337 5.54 -1.76 -3.50
C GLU A 337 6.21 -2.17 -2.19
N PRO A 338 5.54 -2.05 -1.02
CA PRO A 338 6.14 -2.25 0.30
C PRO A 338 6.72 -3.68 0.51
N PRO A 339 7.85 -3.83 1.24
CA PRO A 339 8.53 -5.11 1.42
C PRO A 339 7.74 -6.10 2.27
N ARG A 340 7.83 -7.39 1.89
CA ARG A 340 7.13 -8.52 2.52
C ARG A 340 7.93 -9.15 3.67
N HIS A 341 7.24 -9.80 4.61
CA HIS A 341 7.77 -10.24 5.90
C HIS A 341 8.12 -11.75 5.87
N PRO A 342 9.22 -12.25 6.50
CA PRO A 342 9.64 -13.65 6.43
C PRO A 342 8.66 -14.70 7.00
N ASP A 343 7.71 -14.31 7.85
CA ASP A 343 6.63 -15.21 8.28
C ASP A 343 5.59 -15.48 7.16
N ASP A 344 5.64 -14.71 6.06
CA ASP A 344 4.91 -15.01 4.82
C ASP A 344 5.39 -16.34 4.19
N ALA A 345 6.66 -16.73 4.38
CA ALA A 345 7.21 -17.99 3.86
C ALA A 345 6.84 -19.23 4.69
N ARG A 346 6.48 -19.06 5.97
CA ARG A 346 6.08 -20.16 6.87
C ARG A 346 4.60 -20.55 6.72
N VAL A 347 3.76 -19.59 6.35
CA VAL A 347 2.34 -19.82 6.03
C VAL A 347 2.19 -20.62 4.72
N GLU A 348 3.10 -20.43 3.76
CA GLU A 348 3.13 -21.19 2.49
C GLU A 348 3.57 -22.66 2.66
N ALA A 349 4.29 -23.02 3.72
CA ALA A 349 4.77 -24.39 3.96
C ALA A 349 3.66 -25.37 4.40
N HIS A 350 2.50 -24.88 4.85
CA HIS A 350 1.36 -25.70 5.29
C HIS A 350 0.20 -25.72 4.28
N VAL A 351 0.36 -25.00 3.16
CA VAL A 351 -0.50 -25.10 1.99
C VAL A 351 0.09 -26.22 1.10
N PRO A 352 -0.65 -27.28 0.74
CA PRO A 352 -0.13 -28.28 -0.17
C PRO A 352 0.25 -27.58 -1.48
N GLN A 353 1.54 -27.60 -1.80
CA GLN A 353 2.12 -26.96 -2.97
C GLN A 353 1.48 -27.53 -4.24
N LYS A 354 0.39 -26.92 -4.69
CA LYS A 354 -0.09 -27.01 -6.06
C LYS A 354 0.22 -25.70 -6.76
N ASN A 355 1.33 -25.74 -7.49
CA ASN A 355 1.62 -24.92 -8.67
C ASN A 355 1.66 -23.40 -8.46
N GLN A 356 2.35 -22.93 -7.42
CA GLN A 356 2.77 -21.53 -7.29
C GLN A 356 3.95 -21.15 -8.21
N LYS A 357 4.26 -21.93 -9.27
CA LYS A 357 5.15 -21.50 -10.36
C LYS A 357 4.48 -20.55 -11.38
N ASN A 358 3.19 -20.24 -11.25
CA ASN A 358 2.48 -19.40 -12.24
C ASN A 358 2.08 -18.00 -11.75
N ARG A 359 2.51 -17.55 -10.57
CA ARG A 359 2.29 -16.17 -10.13
C ARG A 359 3.62 -15.42 -9.98
N HIS A 360 4.36 -15.34 -11.09
CA HIS A 360 4.93 -14.02 -11.37
C HIS A 360 3.73 -13.07 -11.44
N ALA A 361 3.85 -11.89 -10.84
CA ALA A 361 3.16 -10.74 -11.39
C ALA A 361 3.50 -10.75 -12.88
N VAL A 362 2.58 -11.26 -13.68
CA VAL A 362 2.49 -10.89 -15.07
C VAL A 362 2.26 -9.40 -14.93
N ASN A 363 3.35 -8.61 -14.95
CA ASN A 363 3.44 -7.50 -15.88
C ASN A 363 2.69 -8.03 -17.09
N ILE A 364 1.38 -7.78 -17.19
CA ILE A 364 0.63 -7.99 -18.42
C ILE A 364 1.50 -7.16 -19.34
N PRO A 365 2.32 -7.80 -20.20
CA PRO A 365 3.08 -7.01 -21.12
C PRO A 365 1.97 -6.21 -21.78
N SER A 366 2.08 -4.89 -21.77
CA SER A 366 1.21 -3.98 -22.49
C SER A 366 1.34 -4.19 -24.01
N LYS A 367 1.52 -5.46 -24.43
CA LYS A 367 2.05 -6.02 -25.66
C LYS A 367 1.52 -7.43 -25.92
N LEU A 368 0.43 -7.90 -25.30
CA LEU A 368 -0.31 -9.02 -25.92
C LEU A 368 -1.15 -8.43 -27.06
N PRO A 369 -0.92 -8.83 -28.31
CA PRO A 369 -1.65 -8.29 -29.46
C PRO A 369 -3.17 -8.48 -29.30
N LEU A 370 -3.61 -9.68 -28.90
CA LEU A 370 -5.02 -10.04 -28.71
C LEU A 370 -5.36 -10.17 -27.22
N VAL A 371 -6.00 -9.14 -26.66
CA VAL A 371 -6.49 -9.15 -25.28
C VAL A 371 -7.75 -10.00 -25.19
N ALA A 372 -7.76 -10.97 -24.28
CA ALA A 372 -8.96 -11.76 -24.02
C ALA A 372 -10.04 -10.87 -23.40
N TYR A 373 -11.20 -10.74 -24.05
CA TYR A 373 -12.34 -10.00 -23.49
C TYR A 373 -12.87 -10.64 -22.17
N ASP A 374 -12.52 -11.91 -21.94
CA ASP A 374 -12.90 -12.71 -20.77
C ASP A 374 -11.93 -12.54 -19.58
N VAL A 375 -11.11 -11.49 -19.51
CA VAL A 375 -10.21 -11.25 -18.36
C VAL A 375 -10.98 -11.14 -17.04
N HIS A 376 -12.26 -10.74 -17.08
CA HIS A 376 -13.12 -10.66 -15.90
C HIS A 376 -13.67 -12.03 -15.44
N VAL A 377 -13.56 -13.07 -16.26
CA VAL A 377 -13.99 -14.45 -15.95
C VAL A 377 -12.90 -15.16 -15.12
N PRO A 378 -13.22 -16.07 -14.18
CA PRO A 378 -12.18 -16.79 -13.43
C PRO A 378 -11.23 -17.59 -14.32
N ALA A 379 -9.93 -17.56 -14.03
CA ALA A 379 -8.90 -18.13 -14.92
C ALA A 379 -9.11 -19.63 -15.23
N PHE A 380 -9.70 -20.37 -14.29
CA PHE A 380 -10.00 -21.80 -14.42
C PHE A 380 -11.10 -22.13 -15.44
N VAL A 381 -11.88 -21.13 -15.85
CA VAL A 381 -13.01 -21.24 -16.79
C VAL A 381 -12.90 -20.29 -17.98
N ARG A 382 -11.86 -19.44 -18.02
CA ARG A 382 -11.49 -18.65 -19.23
C ARG A 382 -11.17 -19.53 -20.43
N GLU A 383 -10.59 -20.71 -20.21
CA GLU A 383 -10.29 -21.67 -21.28
C GLU A 383 -11.49 -22.59 -21.49
N THR A 384 -12.53 -22.09 -22.17
CA THR A 384 -13.62 -22.92 -22.69
C THR A 384 -13.04 -24.01 -23.57
N LYS A 385 -13.26 -25.26 -23.18
CA LYS A 385 -12.85 -26.42 -23.98
C LYS A 385 -13.96 -26.77 -24.94
N THR A 386 -13.60 -27.13 -26.17
CA THR A 386 -14.53 -27.74 -27.10
C THR A 386 -15.25 -28.90 -26.43
N SER A 387 -16.58 -28.91 -26.50
CA SER A 387 -17.38 -29.96 -25.87
C SER A 387 -17.02 -31.33 -26.46
N SER A 388 -17.09 -32.38 -25.64
CA SER A 388 -16.68 -33.73 -26.07
C SER A 388 -17.52 -34.28 -27.21
N PHE A 389 -18.81 -33.89 -27.29
CA PHE A 389 -19.66 -34.30 -28.39
C PHE A 389 -19.25 -33.61 -29.70
N VAL A 390 -18.92 -32.32 -29.69
CA VAL A 390 -18.39 -31.62 -30.88
C VAL A 390 -17.04 -32.22 -31.32
N VAL A 391 -16.15 -32.55 -30.37
CA VAL A 391 -14.89 -33.25 -30.70
C VAL A 391 -15.16 -34.61 -31.35
N THR A 392 -16.20 -35.32 -30.91
CA THR A 392 -16.58 -36.63 -31.46
C THR A 392 -17.12 -36.48 -32.88
N ASP A 393 -18.01 -35.51 -33.11
CA ASP A 393 -18.54 -35.16 -34.44
C ASP A 393 -17.38 -34.84 -35.42
N ILE A 394 -16.46 -33.97 -35.01
CA ILE A 394 -15.29 -33.61 -35.83
C ILE A 394 -14.39 -34.83 -36.08
N ARG A 395 -14.15 -35.67 -35.06
CA ARG A 395 -13.27 -36.85 -35.20
C ARG A 395 -13.84 -37.90 -36.15
N GLN A 396 -15.15 -38.10 -36.12
CA GLN A 396 -15.85 -39.01 -37.04
C GLN A 396 -15.73 -38.54 -38.48
N PHE A 397 -15.75 -37.21 -38.72
CA PHE A 397 -15.52 -36.64 -40.03
C PHE A 397 -14.03 -36.70 -40.46
N SER A 398 -13.12 -36.18 -39.62
CA SER A 398 -11.69 -36.12 -39.89
C SER A 398 -10.91 -35.96 -38.59
N THR A 399 -10.22 -37.02 -38.18
CA THR A 399 -9.41 -37.03 -36.95
C THR A 399 -8.35 -35.90 -36.90
N PRO A 400 -7.67 -35.53 -38.00
CA PRO A 400 -6.71 -34.43 -37.99
C PRO A 400 -7.30 -33.06 -37.61
N LEU A 401 -8.57 -32.79 -37.94
CA LEU A 401 -9.20 -31.48 -37.70
C LEU A 401 -9.50 -31.20 -36.23
N VAL A 402 -9.41 -32.22 -35.37
CA VAL A 402 -9.54 -32.06 -33.91
C VAL A 402 -8.32 -31.37 -33.31
N ARG A 403 -7.15 -31.51 -33.94
CA ARG A 403 -5.90 -30.89 -33.45
C ARG A 403 -5.79 -29.44 -33.89
N ARG A 404 -4.94 -28.69 -33.20
CA ARG A 404 -4.66 -27.29 -33.56
C ARG A 404 -3.95 -27.25 -34.91
N PRO A 405 -4.34 -26.35 -35.83
CA PRO A 405 -3.70 -26.27 -37.14
C PRO A 405 -2.18 -26.06 -37.06
N SER A 406 -1.72 -25.17 -36.18
CA SER A 406 -0.29 -24.91 -36.01
C SER A 406 0.53 -26.09 -35.45
N ASP A 407 -0.10 -27.14 -34.91
CA ASP A 407 0.59 -28.37 -34.51
C ASP A 407 1.12 -29.14 -35.74
N TYR A 408 0.56 -28.88 -36.93
CA TYR A 408 1.00 -29.45 -38.20
C TYR A 408 2.05 -28.61 -38.93
N VAL A 409 2.46 -27.47 -38.37
CA VAL A 409 3.56 -26.67 -38.94
C VAL A 409 4.87 -27.38 -38.64
N THR A 410 5.53 -27.90 -39.68
CA THR A 410 6.87 -28.46 -39.57
C THR A 410 7.89 -27.34 -39.36
N GLY A 411 8.93 -27.59 -38.56
CA GLY A 411 9.98 -26.60 -38.32
C GLY A 411 10.62 -26.17 -39.64
N ASN A 412 10.67 -24.86 -39.89
CA ASN A 412 11.16 -24.20 -41.11
C ASN A 412 10.28 -24.33 -42.37
N ALA A 413 9.04 -24.79 -42.26
CA ALA A 413 8.11 -24.71 -43.39
C ALA A 413 7.43 -23.34 -43.43
N ASP A 414 7.66 -22.61 -44.52
CA ASP A 414 6.96 -21.36 -44.81
C ASP A 414 5.51 -21.60 -45.27
N VAL A 415 5.19 -22.83 -45.67
CA VAL A 415 3.86 -23.23 -46.15
C VAL A 415 3.24 -24.25 -45.20
N TRP A 416 2.06 -23.93 -44.68
CA TRP A 416 1.21 -24.90 -44.00
C TRP A 416 0.18 -25.47 -44.99
N ILE A 417 -0.08 -26.77 -44.93
CA ILE A 417 -1.08 -27.45 -45.78
C ILE A 417 -2.15 -28.07 -44.88
N CYS A 418 -3.41 -28.03 -45.33
CA CYS A 418 -4.52 -28.62 -44.60
C CYS A 418 -4.27 -30.10 -44.28
N ALA A 419 -4.43 -30.46 -43.00
CA ALA A 419 -4.21 -31.82 -42.52
C ALA A 419 -5.29 -32.83 -42.94
N HIS A 420 -6.38 -32.38 -43.57
CA HIS A 420 -7.41 -33.27 -44.11
C HIS A 420 -6.94 -33.81 -45.47
N PRO A 421 -6.71 -35.14 -45.65
CA PRO A 421 -6.02 -35.70 -46.80
C PRO A 421 -6.49 -35.29 -48.22
N PRO A 422 -7.81 -35.11 -48.49
CA PRO A 422 -8.25 -34.68 -49.82
C PRO A 422 -8.19 -33.17 -50.04
N CYS A 423 -7.81 -32.39 -49.03
CA CYS A 423 -7.80 -30.93 -49.11
C CYS A 423 -6.40 -30.39 -49.42
N MET A 424 -6.27 -29.66 -50.53
CA MET A 424 -5.02 -29.03 -50.96
C MET A 424 -4.89 -27.57 -50.50
N TYR A 425 -5.73 -27.11 -49.57
CA TYR A 425 -5.66 -25.73 -49.08
C TYR A 425 -4.32 -25.49 -48.37
N ALA A 426 -3.63 -24.41 -48.76
CA ALA A 426 -2.33 -24.06 -48.22
C ALA A 426 -2.29 -22.59 -47.77
N ILE A 427 -1.48 -22.32 -46.76
CA ILE A 427 -1.20 -20.99 -46.21
C ILE A 427 0.30 -20.76 -46.37
N ASP A 428 0.67 -19.92 -47.33
CA ASP A 428 2.06 -19.47 -47.53
C ASP A 428 2.32 -18.22 -46.67
N GLN A 429 3.21 -18.35 -45.70
CA GLN A 429 3.52 -17.29 -44.72
C GLN A 429 4.36 -16.17 -45.33
N THR A 430 4.98 -16.40 -46.49
CA THR A 430 5.72 -15.39 -47.25
C THR A 430 4.81 -14.59 -48.21
N GLY A 431 3.61 -15.08 -48.47
CA GLY A 431 2.69 -14.48 -49.43
C GLY A 431 1.25 -14.88 -49.19
N LEU A 432 0.64 -14.37 -48.12
CA LEU A 432 -0.78 -14.59 -47.86
C LEU A 432 -1.62 -14.05 -49.02
N THR A 433 -2.60 -14.84 -49.45
CA THR A 433 -3.62 -14.35 -50.39
C THR A 433 -4.44 -13.24 -49.75
N ARG A 434 -5.02 -12.34 -50.56
CA ARG A 434 -5.83 -11.24 -50.04
C ARG A 434 -7.03 -11.73 -49.22
N ALA A 435 -7.62 -12.87 -49.59
CA ALA A 435 -8.71 -13.49 -48.84
C ALA A 435 -8.26 -13.96 -47.44
N GLN A 436 -7.09 -14.59 -47.33
CA GLN A 436 -6.49 -15.00 -46.06
C GLN A 436 -6.17 -13.79 -45.17
N TYR A 437 -5.63 -12.73 -45.76
CA TYR A 437 -5.35 -11.50 -45.04
C TYR A 437 -6.63 -10.83 -44.50
N ASN A 438 -7.73 -10.83 -45.26
CA ASN A 438 -9.01 -10.29 -44.79
C ASN A 438 -9.61 -11.10 -43.63
N ILE A 439 -9.36 -12.42 -43.57
CA ILE A 439 -9.73 -13.25 -42.42
C ILE A 439 -8.90 -12.82 -41.21
N LEU A 440 -7.58 -12.70 -41.38
CA LEU A 440 -6.66 -12.27 -40.34
C LEU A 440 -7.04 -10.89 -39.78
N GLN A 441 -7.25 -9.89 -40.64
CA GLN A 441 -7.61 -8.53 -40.22
C GLN A 441 -8.90 -8.48 -39.40
N ARG A 442 -9.92 -9.28 -39.75
CA ARG A 442 -11.18 -9.34 -38.99
C ARG A 442 -10.99 -9.95 -37.61
N ALA A 443 -10.13 -10.96 -37.49
CA ALA A 443 -9.82 -11.60 -36.20
C ALA A 443 -8.93 -10.73 -35.32
N THR A 444 -8.12 -9.86 -35.90
CA THR A 444 -7.16 -9.00 -35.19
C THR A 444 -7.58 -7.52 -35.15
N VAL A 445 -8.89 -7.23 -35.20
CA VAL A 445 -9.37 -5.85 -35.04
C VAL A 445 -9.03 -5.34 -33.63
N GLY A 446 -8.40 -4.17 -33.54
CA GLY A 446 -8.05 -3.53 -32.27
C GLY A 446 -6.72 -3.97 -31.65
N THR A 447 -5.98 -4.87 -32.30
CA THR A 447 -4.65 -5.29 -31.82
C THR A 447 -3.61 -4.21 -32.11
N ALA A 448 -2.77 -3.84 -31.13
CA ALA A 448 -1.78 -2.78 -31.29
C ALA A 448 -0.60 -3.16 -32.21
N THR A 449 -0.35 -4.45 -32.42
CA THR A 449 0.74 -4.97 -33.27
C THR A 449 0.15 -5.71 -34.46
N PRO A 450 0.57 -5.40 -35.70
CA PRO A 450 0.09 -6.09 -36.88
C PRO A 450 0.67 -7.51 -36.94
N PHE A 451 -0.12 -8.47 -37.41
CA PHE A 451 0.30 -9.87 -37.56
C PHE A 451 0.96 -10.16 -38.92
N ALA A 452 0.69 -9.31 -39.91
CA ALA A 452 1.27 -9.35 -41.25
C ALA A 452 1.48 -7.92 -41.76
N THR A 453 2.41 -7.76 -42.70
CA THR A 453 2.72 -6.49 -43.35
C THR A 453 2.77 -6.67 -44.86
N GLU A 454 2.47 -5.62 -45.61
CA GLU A 454 2.60 -5.62 -47.07
C GLU A 454 4.01 -5.17 -47.46
N LEU A 455 4.76 -6.00 -48.16
CA LEU A 455 6.13 -5.75 -48.64
C LEU A 455 6.19 -6.11 -50.13
N ASP A 456 6.55 -5.15 -50.99
CA ASP A 456 6.66 -5.32 -52.45
C ASP A 456 5.40 -5.95 -53.11
N GLY A 457 4.21 -5.63 -52.59
CA GLY A 457 2.93 -6.14 -53.06
C GLY A 457 2.57 -7.55 -52.57
N ALA A 458 3.46 -8.21 -51.83
CA ALA A 458 3.18 -9.45 -51.12
C ALA A 458 2.77 -9.17 -49.67
N ILE A 459 1.83 -9.95 -49.14
CA ILE A 459 1.40 -9.86 -47.74
C ILE A 459 2.20 -10.89 -46.94
N VAL A 460 3.24 -10.43 -46.26
CA VAL A 460 4.19 -11.26 -45.52
C VAL A 460 3.80 -11.32 -44.05
N VAL A 461 3.72 -12.52 -43.48
CA VAL A 461 3.45 -12.69 -42.05
C VAL A 461 4.68 -12.26 -41.23
N ILE A 462 4.48 -11.65 -40.06
CA ILE A 462 5.61 -11.36 -39.18
C ILE A 462 6.05 -12.66 -38.48
N PRO A 463 7.34 -13.06 -38.51
CA PRO A 463 7.83 -14.35 -38.00
C PRO A 463 7.38 -14.71 -36.57
N GLN A 464 7.30 -13.73 -35.70
CA GLN A 464 6.84 -13.89 -34.32
C GLN A 464 5.35 -14.30 -34.17
N HIS A 465 4.56 -14.23 -35.25
CA HIS A 465 3.12 -14.52 -35.27
C HIS A 465 2.73 -15.63 -36.25
N PHE A 466 3.72 -16.37 -36.79
CA PHE A 466 3.50 -17.41 -37.80
C PHE A 466 2.44 -18.45 -37.38
N ARG A 467 2.54 -18.95 -36.14
CA ARG A 467 1.62 -19.99 -35.65
C ARG A 467 0.21 -19.46 -35.45
N GLU A 468 0.10 -18.24 -34.96
CA GLU A 468 -1.17 -17.56 -34.70
C GLU A 468 -1.91 -17.25 -35.99
N VAL A 469 -1.19 -16.80 -37.03
CA VAL A 469 -1.79 -16.59 -38.35
C VAL A 469 -2.27 -17.90 -38.95
N VAL A 470 -1.46 -18.97 -38.86
CA VAL A 470 -1.89 -20.31 -39.30
C VAL A 470 -3.15 -20.74 -38.55
N ASP A 471 -3.19 -20.62 -37.22
CA ASP A 471 -4.37 -20.98 -36.43
C ASP A 471 -5.60 -20.16 -36.87
N ILE A 472 -5.53 -18.84 -36.96
CA ILE A 472 -6.68 -17.99 -37.36
C ILE A 472 -7.20 -18.38 -38.74
N VAL A 473 -6.30 -18.43 -39.73
CA VAL A 473 -6.69 -18.63 -41.14
C VAL A 473 -7.13 -20.07 -41.38
N ALA A 474 -6.44 -21.06 -40.81
CA ALA A 474 -6.80 -22.46 -40.95
C ALA A 474 -8.09 -22.82 -40.22
N LEU A 475 -8.37 -22.27 -39.03
CA LEU A 475 -9.63 -22.50 -38.32
C LEU A 475 -10.82 -21.95 -39.13
N ALA A 476 -10.68 -20.76 -39.72
CA ALA A 476 -11.69 -20.21 -40.62
C ALA A 476 -11.90 -21.09 -41.86
N HIS A 477 -10.83 -21.66 -42.42
CA HIS A 477 -10.94 -22.63 -43.51
C HIS A 477 -11.64 -23.92 -43.08
N TYR A 478 -11.29 -24.48 -41.91
CA TYR A 478 -11.94 -25.67 -41.34
C TYR A 478 -13.44 -25.44 -41.16
N GLU A 479 -13.84 -24.31 -40.58
CA GLU A 479 -15.25 -23.91 -40.45
C GLU A 479 -15.93 -23.86 -41.82
N ALA A 480 -15.40 -23.09 -42.77
CA ALA A 480 -16.07 -22.82 -44.04
C ALA A 480 -16.13 -24.03 -44.98
N THR A 481 -15.11 -24.89 -44.97
CA THR A 481 -14.97 -25.97 -45.97
C THR A 481 -15.28 -27.35 -45.41
N HIS A 482 -14.83 -27.64 -44.19
CA HIS A 482 -14.90 -29.01 -43.64
C HIS A 482 -16.04 -29.18 -42.65
N LEU A 483 -16.32 -28.16 -41.83
CA LEU A 483 -17.26 -28.27 -40.72
C LEU A 483 -18.60 -27.56 -41.00
N ALA A 484 -18.73 -26.86 -42.13
CA ALA A 484 -19.94 -26.15 -42.52
C ALA A 484 -21.19 -27.05 -42.55
N HIS A 485 -21.07 -28.25 -43.09
CA HIS A 485 -22.19 -29.21 -43.17
C HIS A 485 -22.63 -29.76 -41.80
N MET A 486 -21.76 -29.69 -40.78
CA MET A 486 -22.08 -30.06 -39.40
C MET A 486 -22.60 -28.88 -38.57
N ALA A 487 -22.65 -27.68 -39.17
CA ALA A 487 -22.99 -26.42 -38.51
C ALA A 487 -22.15 -26.18 -37.25
N ILE A 488 -20.83 -26.38 -37.35
CA ILE A 488 -19.88 -26.12 -36.26
C ILE A 488 -19.01 -24.92 -36.65
N ARG A 489 -18.87 -23.95 -35.74
CA ARG A 489 -18.04 -22.74 -35.89
C ARG A 489 -16.95 -22.68 -34.84
N HIS A 490 -15.90 -21.91 -35.10
CA HIS A 490 -14.87 -21.61 -34.11
C HIS A 490 -15.15 -20.29 -33.39
N ILE A 491 -14.78 -20.22 -32.11
CA ILE A 491 -14.70 -18.97 -31.33
C ILE A 491 -13.25 -18.76 -30.92
N LEU A 492 -12.74 -17.54 -31.12
CA LEU A 492 -11.43 -17.09 -30.65
C LEU A 492 -11.58 -16.28 -29.35
N HIS A 493 -10.82 -16.62 -28.32
CA HIS A 493 -10.86 -15.96 -27.00
C HIS A 493 -9.68 -15.01 -26.73
N GLY A 494 -8.69 -14.95 -27.62
CA GLY A 494 -7.46 -14.16 -27.44
C GLY A 494 -6.23 -15.03 -27.25
N GLN A 495 -5.16 -14.50 -26.65
CA GLN A 495 -3.88 -15.21 -26.46
C GLN A 495 -3.64 -15.62 -25.01
N ARG A 496 -2.92 -16.73 -24.80
CA ARG A 496 -2.49 -17.15 -23.46
C ARG A 496 -1.52 -16.16 -22.84
N LEU A 497 -1.64 -15.97 -21.52
CA LEU A 497 -0.75 -15.15 -20.71
C LEU A 497 0.62 -15.80 -20.43
N ASP A 498 0.84 -17.06 -20.81
CA ASP A 498 2.06 -17.83 -20.54
C ASP A 498 3.26 -17.43 -21.43
N GLY A 499 3.12 -16.36 -22.22
CA GLY A 499 4.16 -15.84 -23.11
C GLY A 499 4.41 -16.72 -24.34
N ARG A 500 3.64 -17.80 -24.54
CA ARG A 500 3.79 -18.70 -25.70
C ARG A 500 3.02 -18.23 -26.94
N GLY A 501 2.31 -17.10 -26.86
CA GLY A 501 1.60 -16.46 -27.98
C GLY A 501 0.38 -17.22 -28.51
N GLN A 502 0.14 -18.46 -28.04
CA GLN A 502 -0.91 -19.33 -28.58
C GLN A 502 -2.31 -18.73 -28.42
N ILE A 503 -3.05 -18.71 -29.53
CA ILE A 503 -4.45 -18.31 -29.55
C ILE A 503 -5.30 -19.37 -28.85
N LEU A 504 -6.20 -18.94 -27.99
CA LEU A 504 -7.21 -19.77 -27.36
C LEU A 504 -8.45 -19.79 -28.26
N TYR A 505 -8.94 -21.00 -28.54
CA TYR A 505 -10.15 -21.19 -29.32
C TYR A 505 -10.90 -22.43 -28.84
N HIS A 506 -12.19 -22.49 -29.18
CA HIS A 506 -12.97 -23.71 -29.10
C HIS A 506 -13.94 -23.82 -30.27
N TRP A 507 -14.48 -25.02 -30.47
CA TRP A 507 -15.54 -25.26 -31.44
C TRP A 507 -16.90 -25.33 -30.74
N GLU A 508 -17.91 -24.75 -31.37
CA GLU A 508 -19.29 -24.83 -30.92
C GLU A 508 -20.27 -24.98 -32.08
N PRO A 509 -21.47 -25.55 -31.84
CA PRO A 509 -22.55 -25.52 -32.82
C PRO A 509 -22.99 -24.08 -33.13
N VAL A 510 -23.28 -23.78 -34.40
CA VAL A 510 -23.75 -22.47 -34.86
C VAL A 510 -25.08 -22.09 -34.18
N ASP A 511 -25.98 -23.05 -34.00
CA ASP A 511 -27.26 -22.89 -33.29
C ASP A 511 -27.27 -23.68 -31.98
N MET A 512 -26.47 -23.22 -31.02
CA MET A 512 -26.41 -23.83 -29.69
C MET A 512 -27.77 -23.75 -28.96
N ALA A 513 -28.55 -22.67 -29.17
CA ALA A 513 -29.83 -22.47 -28.51
C ALA A 513 -30.89 -23.47 -29.01
N GLY A 514 -31.02 -23.67 -30.32
CA GLY A 514 -31.87 -24.70 -30.90
C GLY A 514 -31.48 -26.09 -30.42
N LEU A 515 -30.18 -26.39 -30.40
CA LEU A 515 -29.67 -27.69 -29.94
C LEU A 515 -30.00 -27.96 -28.45
N LEU A 516 -29.99 -26.93 -27.59
CA LEU A 516 -30.38 -27.07 -26.18
C LEU A 516 -31.88 -27.37 -26.00
N LEU A 517 -32.72 -27.01 -26.98
CA LEU A 517 -34.16 -27.28 -26.97
C LEU A 517 -34.52 -28.64 -27.60
N GLU A 518 -33.64 -29.21 -28.41
CA GLU A 518 -33.90 -30.49 -29.07
C GLU A 518 -33.98 -31.67 -28.09
N GLY A 519 -34.98 -32.54 -28.29
CA GLY A 519 -35.11 -33.84 -27.60
C GLY A 519 -34.15 -34.93 -28.08
N SER A 520 -33.19 -34.59 -28.96
CA SER A 520 -32.24 -35.54 -29.55
C SER A 520 -31.15 -35.97 -28.56
N VAL A 521 -30.44 -37.07 -28.86
CA VAL A 521 -29.24 -37.49 -28.09
C VAL A 521 -28.20 -36.38 -28.07
N ARG A 522 -28.02 -35.69 -29.21
CA ARG A 522 -27.11 -34.54 -29.35
C ARG A 522 -27.56 -33.37 -28.47
N GLY A 523 -28.86 -33.04 -28.45
CA GLY A 523 -29.43 -32.01 -27.58
C GLY A 523 -29.28 -32.33 -26.09
N SER A 524 -29.42 -33.60 -25.71
CA SER A 524 -29.14 -34.06 -24.34
C SER A 524 -27.66 -33.86 -23.96
N GLN A 525 -26.72 -34.25 -24.83
CA GLN A 525 -25.28 -34.04 -24.61
C GLN A 525 -24.91 -32.56 -24.53
N ALA A 526 -25.55 -31.73 -25.34
CA ALA A 526 -25.43 -30.26 -25.30
C ALA A 526 -25.87 -29.68 -23.95
N ARG A 527 -27.06 -30.04 -23.46
CA ARG A 527 -27.56 -29.60 -22.13
C ARG A 527 -26.65 -30.07 -21.00
N TYR A 528 -26.18 -31.31 -21.07
CA TYR A 528 -25.24 -31.84 -20.08
C TYR A 528 -23.92 -31.06 -20.08
N ASN A 529 -23.38 -30.73 -21.26
CA ASN A 529 -22.17 -29.92 -21.37
C ASN A 529 -22.37 -28.50 -20.81
N GLU A 530 -23.50 -27.86 -21.10
CA GLU A 530 -23.82 -26.52 -20.61
C GLU A 530 -23.98 -26.49 -19.08
N GLU A 531 -24.71 -27.45 -18.50
CA GLU A 531 -24.83 -27.56 -17.04
C GLU A 531 -23.45 -27.87 -16.40
N ARG A 532 -22.62 -28.68 -17.05
CA ARG A 532 -21.24 -28.92 -16.62
C ARG A 532 -20.40 -27.63 -16.67
N CYS A 533 -20.50 -26.82 -17.71
CA CYS A 533 -19.82 -25.52 -17.82
C CYS A 533 -20.28 -24.57 -16.71
N ARG A 534 -21.60 -24.46 -16.48
CA ARG A 534 -22.19 -23.66 -15.40
C ARG A 534 -21.71 -24.12 -14.02
N ALA A 535 -21.72 -25.42 -13.76
CA ALA A 535 -21.21 -25.98 -12.51
C ALA A 535 -19.71 -25.70 -12.33
N ASN A 536 -18.91 -25.78 -13.40
CA ASN A 536 -17.49 -25.43 -13.34
C ASN A 536 -17.27 -23.92 -13.09
N MET A 537 -18.08 -23.05 -13.68
CA MET A 537 -18.05 -21.60 -13.44
C MET A 537 -18.34 -21.29 -11.97
N GLN A 538 -19.40 -21.86 -11.41
CA GLN A 538 -19.75 -21.71 -10.00
C GLN A 538 -18.64 -22.23 -9.08
N ARG A 539 -18.04 -23.38 -9.40
CA ARG A 539 -16.89 -23.91 -8.65
C ARG A 539 -15.67 -23.00 -8.72
N ALA A 540 -15.41 -22.42 -9.89
CA ALA A 540 -14.30 -21.49 -10.08
C ALA A 540 -14.51 -20.19 -9.30
N LEU A 541 -15.71 -19.61 -9.35
CA LEU A 541 -16.09 -18.44 -8.54
C LEU A 541 -16.00 -18.74 -7.04
N ALA A 542 -16.51 -19.89 -6.59
CA ALA A 542 -16.40 -20.32 -5.21
C ALA A 542 -14.93 -20.50 -4.77
N TYR A 543 -14.09 -21.03 -5.65
CA TYR A 543 -12.65 -21.15 -5.39
C TYR A 543 -11.97 -19.79 -5.29
N GLU A 544 -12.26 -18.86 -6.20
CA GLU A 544 -11.70 -17.51 -6.15
C GLU A 544 -12.17 -16.74 -4.91
N ALA A 545 -13.45 -16.85 -4.54
CA ALA A 545 -13.98 -16.23 -3.33
C ALA A 545 -13.32 -16.77 -2.05
N ARG A 546 -13.10 -18.09 -1.93
CA ARG A 546 -12.35 -18.67 -0.81
C ARG A 546 -10.88 -18.25 -0.80
N THR A 547 -10.27 -18.13 -1.98
CA THR A 547 -8.88 -17.69 -2.11
C THR A 547 -8.74 -16.25 -1.65
N TRP A 548 -9.63 -15.37 -2.09
CA TRP A 548 -9.72 -13.98 -1.65
C TRP A 548 -9.91 -13.88 -0.13
N ALA A 549 -10.87 -14.62 0.43
CA ALA A 549 -11.11 -14.65 1.87
C ALA A 549 -9.86 -15.09 2.66
N ALA A 550 -9.17 -16.13 2.21
CA ALA A 550 -7.94 -16.59 2.85
C ALA A 550 -6.79 -15.56 2.75
N GLU A 551 -6.65 -14.89 1.60
CA GLU A 551 -5.67 -13.80 1.38
C GLU A 551 -5.96 -12.62 2.33
N GLU A 552 -7.21 -12.22 2.50
CA GLU A 552 -7.62 -11.12 3.38
C GLU A 552 -7.35 -11.43 4.86
N ILE A 553 -7.67 -12.65 5.33
CA ILE A 553 -7.35 -13.11 6.70
C ILE A 553 -5.84 -13.09 6.94
N HIS A 554 -5.05 -13.52 5.94
CA HIS A 554 -3.59 -13.52 6.03
C HIS A 554 -3.03 -12.09 6.14
N ASP A 555 -3.52 -11.17 5.32
CA ASP A 555 -3.08 -9.78 5.33
C ASP A 555 -3.38 -9.09 6.66
N VAL A 556 -4.57 -9.34 7.25
CA VAL A 556 -4.90 -8.86 8.60
C VAL A 556 -3.89 -9.37 9.64
N ARG A 557 -3.58 -10.67 9.62
CA ARG A 557 -2.63 -11.27 10.56
C ARG A 557 -1.22 -10.68 10.40
N LYS A 558 -0.81 -10.40 9.17
CA LYS A 558 0.48 -9.78 8.87
C LYS A 558 0.56 -8.35 9.40
N GLU A 559 -0.49 -7.55 9.20
CA GLU A 559 -0.58 -6.21 9.78
C GLU A 559 -0.46 -6.24 11.31
N GLU A 560 -1.16 -7.16 11.98
CA GLU A 560 -1.04 -7.35 13.43
C GLU A 560 0.39 -7.71 13.86
N TYR A 561 1.06 -8.57 13.10
CA TYR A 561 2.45 -8.96 13.36
C TYR A 561 3.40 -7.76 13.24
N ASP A 562 3.31 -7.01 12.14
CA ASP A 562 4.17 -5.86 11.87
C ASP A 562 4.00 -4.78 12.93
N LEU A 563 2.77 -4.56 13.39
CA LEU A 563 2.49 -3.66 14.51
C LEU A 563 3.18 -4.12 15.80
N ARG A 564 3.07 -5.40 16.17
CA ARG A 564 3.78 -5.95 17.33
C ARG A 564 5.30 -5.81 17.18
N ALA A 565 5.85 -6.00 15.98
CA ALA A 565 7.27 -5.84 15.71
C ALA A 565 7.74 -4.37 15.83
N GLN A 566 6.96 -3.44 15.30
CA GLN A 566 7.21 -2.01 15.42
C GLN A 566 7.15 -1.55 16.87
N LEU A 567 6.15 -2.00 17.64
CA LEU A 567 6.04 -1.71 19.07
C LEU A 567 7.27 -2.21 19.84
N ARG A 568 7.73 -3.45 19.57
CA ARG A 568 8.98 -3.98 20.18
C ARG A 568 10.21 -3.16 19.82
N LYS A 569 10.38 -2.79 18.55
CA LYS A 569 11.52 -1.99 18.06
C LYS A 569 11.52 -0.60 18.69
N TRP A 570 10.35 0.02 18.77
CA TRP A 570 10.18 1.32 19.38
C TRP A 570 10.47 1.27 20.88
N HIS A 571 9.93 0.28 21.60
CA HIS A 571 10.17 0.08 23.03
C HIS A 571 11.67 -0.13 23.33
N SER A 572 12.34 -0.97 22.54
CA SER A 572 13.80 -1.17 22.63
C SER A 572 14.60 0.12 22.35
N GLY A 573 14.21 0.89 21.33
CA GLY A 573 14.83 2.17 20.99
C GLY A 573 14.64 3.24 22.06
N TYR A 574 13.46 3.27 22.70
CA TYR A 574 13.17 4.15 23.83
C TYR A 574 14.03 3.81 25.05
N ILE A 575 14.06 2.53 25.46
CA ILE A 575 14.89 2.06 26.59
C ILE A 575 16.35 2.45 26.37
N ARG A 576 16.90 2.27 25.15
CA ARG A 576 18.29 2.65 24.84
C ARG A 576 18.55 4.16 24.89
N ARG A 577 17.60 4.99 24.47
CA ARG A 577 17.74 6.45 24.46
C ARG A 577 17.59 7.05 25.86
N GLU A 578 16.61 6.57 26.62
CA GLU A 578 16.27 7.14 27.92
C GLU A 578 17.02 6.48 29.08
N ASN A 579 17.60 5.28 28.93
CA ASN A 579 18.53 4.75 29.95
C ASN A 579 19.70 5.71 30.23
N GLY A 580 20.20 6.43 29.22
CA GLY A 580 21.24 7.45 29.40
C GLY A 580 20.82 8.62 30.30
N ARG A 581 19.52 8.97 30.30
CA ARG A 581 18.95 10.04 31.14
C ARG A 581 18.46 9.52 32.49
N MET A 582 18.00 8.27 32.54
CA MET A 582 17.63 7.57 33.76
C MET A 582 18.84 7.08 34.57
N LEU A 583 20.06 7.04 34.01
CA LEU A 583 21.31 6.77 34.73
C LEU A 583 21.70 7.86 35.75
N HIS A 584 21.02 9.01 35.76
CA HIS A 584 21.11 9.99 36.86
C HIS A 584 20.12 9.76 38.00
N LEU A 585 19.15 8.86 37.82
CA LEU A 585 18.51 8.19 38.96
C LEU A 585 19.49 7.11 39.38
N ASN A 586 20.09 7.25 40.56
CA ASN A 586 21.02 6.27 41.09
C ASN A 586 20.25 4.95 41.36
N VAL A 587 20.11 4.10 40.33
CA VAL A 587 19.33 2.86 40.37
C VAL A 587 20.02 1.79 41.24
N ASP A 588 21.29 2.01 41.60
CA ASP A 588 22.02 1.17 42.56
C ASP A 588 21.55 1.36 44.01
N SER A 589 20.72 2.38 44.28
CA SER A 589 20.00 2.50 45.55
C SER A 589 18.67 1.74 45.43
N VAL A 590 18.61 0.58 46.07
CA VAL A 590 17.49 -0.37 46.16
C VAL A 590 16.12 0.28 46.49
N ASP A 591 16.10 1.51 47.01
CA ASP A 591 14.90 2.21 47.46
C ASP A 591 14.39 3.37 46.55
N SER A 592 14.94 3.62 45.35
CA SER A 592 14.81 4.95 44.71
C SER A 592 13.67 5.20 43.68
N LEU A 593 12.86 4.22 43.27
CA LEU A 593 11.80 4.50 42.27
C LEU A 593 10.41 4.72 42.86
N PHE A 594 10.15 4.27 44.10
CA PHE A 594 8.81 4.33 44.70
C PHE A 594 8.75 4.95 46.11
N ASN A 595 9.88 5.26 46.74
CA ASN A 595 9.91 6.02 47.99
C ASN A 595 10.09 7.51 47.70
N THR A 596 8.98 8.21 47.42
CA THR A 596 8.91 9.67 47.44
C THR A 596 9.10 10.15 48.87
N ARG A 597 10.32 10.16 49.41
CA ARG A 597 10.58 10.73 50.75
C ARG A 597 10.08 12.18 50.73
N PRO A 598 8.97 12.52 51.43
CA PRO A 598 8.42 13.87 51.41
C PRO A 598 9.44 14.89 51.92
N ALA A 599 10.40 14.44 52.72
CA ALA A 599 11.53 15.23 53.22
C ALA A 599 12.45 15.81 52.14
N LYS A 600 12.57 15.23 50.93
CA LYS A 600 13.32 15.86 49.83
C LYS A 600 12.55 16.98 49.13
N PHE A 601 11.23 17.01 49.32
CA PHE A 601 10.28 17.95 48.73
C PHE A 601 9.78 19.01 49.73
N ALA A 602 9.88 18.73 51.03
CA ALA A 602 9.48 19.64 52.10
C ALA A 602 10.31 20.94 52.07
N GLY A 603 9.61 22.07 52.00
CA GLY A 603 10.21 23.41 51.93
C GLY A 603 10.70 23.83 50.54
N ARG A 604 10.57 22.98 49.52
CA ARG A 604 10.89 23.33 48.14
C ARG A 604 9.62 23.62 47.36
N SER A 605 9.64 24.73 46.63
CA SER A 605 8.53 25.13 45.76
C SER A 605 8.13 23.99 44.82
N ALA A 606 6.83 23.84 44.56
CA ALA A 606 6.30 22.93 43.52
C ALA A 606 6.88 23.24 42.13
N THR A 607 7.42 24.44 41.91
CA THR A 607 8.13 24.83 40.68
C THR A 607 9.63 24.51 40.69
N SER A 608 10.15 23.90 41.77
CA SER A 608 11.54 23.50 41.82
C SER A 608 11.79 22.37 40.83
N ARG A 609 12.81 22.56 40.00
CA ARG A 609 13.22 21.65 38.91
C ARG A 609 13.46 20.19 39.37
N ILE A 610 13.79 20.01 40.65
CA ILE A 610 14.02 18.71 41.29
C ILE A 610 12.71 17.95 41.55
N VAL A 611 11.59 18.67 41.69
CA VAL A 611 10.24 18.09 41.85
C VAL A 611 9.59 17.90 40.48
N LEU A 612 9.72 18.88 39.59
CA LEU A 612 9.11 18.84 38.27
C LEU A 612 9.66 17.72 37.38
N GLN A 613 10.97 17.45 37.37
CA GLN A 613 11.55 16.48 36.43
C GLN A 613 11.03 15.04 36.58
N PRO A 614 10.99 14.44 37.79
CA PRO A 614 10.47 13.09 37.95
C PRO A 614 8.97 13.00 37.66
N THR A 615 8.21 14.03 38.05
CA THR A 615 6.76 14.09 37.83
C THR A 615 6.42 14.31 36.36
N GLU A 616 7.18 15.15 35.64
CA GLU A 616 7.09 15.30 34.18
C GLU A 616 7.47 14.01 33.45
N ALA A 617 8.51 13.29 33.91
CA ALA A 617 8.89 12.00 33.33
C ALA A 617 7.78 10.94 33.50
N LEU A 618 7.17 10.85 34.68
CA LEU A 618 6.03 9.96 34.95
C LEU A 618 4.79 10.35 34.15
N PHE A 619 4.43 11.64 34.10
CA PHE A 619 3.32 12.12 33.29
C PHE A 619 3.56 11.91 31.80
N HIS A 620 4.81 12.03 31.32
CA HIS A 620 5.14 11.77 29.91
C HIS A 620 5.09 10.28 29.57
N LEU A 621 5.49 9.40 30.49
CA LEU A 621 5.39 7.94 30.33
C LEU A 621 3.92 7.49 30.34
N GLN A 622 3.10 8.09 31.22
CA GLN A 622 1.64 7.90 31.25
C GLN A 622 0.95 8.46 29.99
N ARG A 623 1.36 9.64 29.50
CA ARG A 623 0.88 10.21 28.22
C ARG A 623 1.27 9.36 27.02
N MET A 624 2.40 8.65 27.08
CA MET A 624 2.84 7.75 26.02
C MET A 624 2.11 6.41 26.05
N TYR A 625 1.80 5.87 27.23
CA TYR A 625 1.04 4.64 27.36
C TYR A 625 -0.44 4.84 27.00
N LEU A 626 -0.99 6.03 27.26
CA LEU A 626 -2.37 6.38 26.93
C LEU A 626 -2.52 7.02 25.54
N GLY A 627 -1.53 7.76 25.04
CA GLY A 627 -1.56 8.43 23.73
C GLY A 627 -1.26 7.52 22.53
N PHE A 628 -0.90 6.26 22.76
CA PHE A 628 -0.79 5.23 21.72
C PHE A 628 -2.09 4.42 21.54
N ASN A 629 -3.11 4.60 22.40
CA ASN A 629 -4.28 3.72 22.40
C ASN A 629 -5.32 4.07 21.34
N ASP A 630 -5.70 5.34 21.15
CA ASP A 630 -6.90 5.66 20.36
C ASP A 630 -6.77 5.31 18.86
N ASP A 631 -5.65 5.66 18.21
CA ASP A 631 -5.40 5.27 16.80
C ASP A 631 -5.13 3.74 16.64
N SER A 632 -4.77 3.05 17.73
CA SER A 632 -4.44 1.62 17.68
C SER A 632 -5.65 0.70 17.84
N VAL A 633 -6.66 1.16 18.58
CA VAL A 633 -7.91 0.42 18.84
C VAL A 633 -8.79 0.43 17.60
N ALA A 634 -9.04 1.60 16.99
CA ALA A 634 -9.81 1.69 15.73
C ALA A 634 -9.15 0.89 14.59
N ALA A 635 -7.82 0.96 14.50
CA ALA A 635 -7.07 0.14 13.52
C ALA A 635 -7.16 -1.36 13.83
N ALA A 636 -7.26 -1.76 15.10
CA ALA A 636 -7.45 -3.16 15.50
C ALA A 636 -8.87 -3.65 15.20
N GLU A 637 -9.87 -2.81 15.38
CA GLU A 637 -11.27 -3.11 15.04
C GLU A 637 -11.47 -3.21 13.53
N ALA A 638 -10.87 -2.31 12.73
CA ALA A 638 -10.87 -2.40 11.27
C ALA A 638 -10.22 -3.70 10.76
N ARG A 639 -9.10 -4.10 11.38
CA ARG A 639 -8.47 -5.41 11.13
C ARG A 639 -9.40 -6.56 11.48
N GLN A 640 -10.06 -6.50 12.63
CA GLN A 640 -11.00 -7.53 13.06
C GLN A 640 -12.23 -7.61 12.13
N ARG A 641 -12.80 -6.49 11.67
CA ARG A 641 -13.94 -6.47 10.73
C ARG A 641 -13.58 -7.13 9.39
N ARG A 642 -12.42 -6.78 8.82
CA ARG A 642 -11.91 -7.42 7.59
C ARG A 642 -11.74 -8.93 7.77
N ARG A 643 -11.19 -9.33 8.90
CA ARG A 643 -11.01 -10.74 9.24
C ARG A 643 -12.35 -11.46 9.37
N VAL A 644 -13.34 -10.90 10.07
CA VAL A 644 -14.66 -11.50 10.23
C VAL A 644 -15.38 -11.63 8.90
N ALA A 645 -15.41 -10.60 8.06
CA ALA A 645 -16.04 -10.66 6.74
C ALA A 645 -15.41 -11.73 5.84
N ALA A 646 -14.09 -11.86 5.91
CA ALA A 646 -13.37 -12.90 5.19
C ALA A 646 -13.65 -14.30 5.78
N GLU A 647 -13.72 -14.44 7.10
CA GLU A 647 -14.12 -15.69 7.79
C GLU A 647 -15.57 -16.09 7.43
N GLU A 648 -16.50 -15.14 7.35
CA GLU A 648 -17.89 -15.36 6.90
C GLU A 648 -17.96 -15.82 5.45
N GLN A 649 -17.21 -15.17 4.55
CA GLN A 649 -17.17 -15.58 3.15
C GLN A 649 -16.53 -16.97 3.01
N GLN A 650 -15.50 -17.27 3.80
CA GLN A 650 -14.91 -18.59 3.86
C GLN A 650 -15.92 -19.62 4.34
N LEU A 651 -16.71 -19.32 5.37
CA LEU A 651 -17.76 -20.18 5.92
C LEU A 651 -18.88 -20.40 4.89
N PHE A 652 -19.36 -19.35 4.23
CA PHE A 652 -20.41 -19.43 3.21
C PHE A 652 -20.06 -20.41 2.08
N TRP A 653 -18.81 -20.40 1.62
CA TRP A 653 -18.34 -21.26 0.52
C TRP A 653 -17.79 -22.62 0.95
N SER A 654 -17.60 -22.87 2.25
CA SER A 654 -17.12 -24.14 2.78
C SER A 654 -18.24 -24.97 3.43
N GLU A 655 -19.13 -24.31 4.17
CA GLU A 655 -20.16 -24.95 4.98
C GLU A 655 -21.57 -24.39 4.73
N GLY A 656 -21.71 -23.17 4.20
CA GLY A 656 -23.01 -22.53 3.94
C GLY A 656 -23.65 -22.86 2.59
N ASP A 657 -24.66 -22.07 2.21
CA ASP A 657 -25.43 -22.22 0.95
C ASP A 657 -24.55 -22.35 -0.31
N GLY A 658 -23.41 -21.66 -0.34
CA GLY A 658 -22.46 -21.74 -1.45
C GLY A 658 -21.86 -23.14 -1.58
N ALA A 659 -21.56 -23.80 -0.47
CA ALA A 659 -21.07 -25.17 -0.44
C ALA A 659 -22.17 -26.17 -0.83
N GLU A 660 -23.38 -26.03 -0.27
CA GLU A 660 -24.51 -26.91 -0.58
C GLU A 660 -24.87 -26.88 -2.07
N ARG A 661 -24.93 -25.69 -2.68
CA ARG A 661 -25.16 -25.54 -4.14
C ARG A 661 -24.10 -26.24 -4.98
N THR A 662 -22.86 -26.28 -4.48
CA THR A 662 -21.74 -26.95 -5.16
C THR A 662 -21.82 -28.48 -4.99
N ILE A 663 -22.31 -28.96 -3.84
CA ILE A 663 -22.44 -30.39 -3.50
C ILE A 663 -23.67 -31.02 -4.16
N GLN A 664 -24.86 -30.41 -4.05
CA GLN A 664 -26.12 -30.92 -4.62
C GLN A 664 -25.99 -31.15 -6.14
N ARG A 665 -25.34 -30.23 -6.86
CA ARG A 665 -25.08 -30.39 -8.30
C ARG A 665 -24.09 -31.49 -8.63
N ARG A 666 -23.17 -31.84 -7.73
CA ARG A 666 -22.26 -32.97 -7.92
C ARG A 666 -23.01 -34.31 -7.87
N GLN A 667 -24.03 -34.41 -7.03
CA GLN A 667 -24.89 -35.59 -6.95
C GLN A 667 -25.79 -35.69 -8.18
N GLY A 668 -26.33 -34.56 -8.67
CA GLY A 668 -27.14 -34.53 -9.89
C GLY A 668 -26.39 -34.80 -11.20
N LEU A 669 -25.07 -34.60 -11.26
CA LEU A 669 -24.24 -34.92 -12.44
C LEU A 669 -23.74 -36.37 -12.49
N ASN A 670 -23.87 -37.12 -11.39
CA ASN A 670 -23.49 -38.54 -11.30
C ASN A 670 -24.68 -39.50 -11.53
N LEU A 671 -25.89 -38.94 -11.64
CA LEU A 671 -27.10 -39.60 -12.12
C LEU A 671 -27.21 -39.36 -13.62
#